data_AF-A0A2N2B2F5-F1
#
_entry.id   AF-A0A2N2B2F5-F1
#
_cell.length_a   1.000
_cell.length_b   1.000
_cell.length_c   1.000
_cell.angle_alpha   90.00
_cell.angle_beta   90.00
_cell.angle_gamma   90.00
#
_symmetry.space_group_name_H-M   'P 1'
#
loop_
_entity.id
_entity.type
_entity.pdbx_description
1 polymer ?
#
loop_
_entity_poly.entity_id
_entity_poly.type
_entity_poly.pdbx_seq_one_letter_code
_entity_poly.pdbx_strand_id
1 'polypeptide(L)'
;MQKKDNDILELLNDNDINILCENCDLNMLISPIKHNSKKYAKYVKFLGNMDKKSQLVQMNMPKFAYELFRKSDSNYIKLLSQYGNQIKNNFEQILNDAFGDEFSPKDLAKYTIIEYHSLFETILRGTDCHLDLELFFVQMKMFGYDIDEAIKLEINKEFTYVSEVEKIRTDILRNQKQEIQIMKSDLENQFHEQINDKNKTIKQLKLENVELKKKSEIQKDSIEKLSEEMDRLNSEASTALKSTDNQLNEKKTEIQKSKIYIEELVKDIEELKIMLNDKSEKYFDELSMRWESENQDKMYDRLVLEEHISEFEVQIKELEEIISNKESLLEKWNYSIENFYGEIDKKIIEHRIESKLFSDYALATNETNSAQKILSQGGSAFVLKGQTGLDNESCKDVDEYFEIVENNLTNIGVKMPERTISHCFNAAINVNLVPLICGYNARKIALALIAARYGEIPEIISLPIGFSNSIELIDMIKRAETKTIIVEDAFGTMNENVLLPYLRNVLIYEKKVVFTTEGATELKYLPMHFFNYIKLIVSTKMINKSVKTLRYADADNLFLSADYTGKEIGHKLSRQLLESIGMGDGYVSTRGNLLCELFKFQPEQNHVLMIYIITELKWIMNNEQKQAFEDLLSSNTDLFSSELLKLIR
;
A
#
# COMPACT_ATOMS: atom_id res chain seq x y z
N MET A 1 -58.43 -96.77 51.04
CA MET A 1 -58.47 -96.37 52.47
C MET A 1 -57.38 -95.35 52.69
N GLN A 2 -57.75 -94.14 53.11
CA GLN A 2 -56.78 -93.07 53.37
C GLN A 2 -55.96 -93.41 54.62
N LYS A 3 -54.64 -93.17 54.57
CA LYS A 3 -53.81 -93.19 55.79
C LYS A 3 -54.31 -92.06 56.70
N LYS A 4 -54.31 -92.29 58.01
CA LYS A 4 -54.41 -91.20 58.98
C LYS A 4 -53.20 -90.28 58.76
N ASP A 5 -53.43 -88.99 58.59
CA ASP A 5 -52.39 -88.01 58.88
C ASP A 5 -52.10 -88.11 60.39
N ASN A 6 -50.83 -88.28 60.75
CA ASN A 6 -50.40 -88.09 62.13
C ASN A 6 -50.65 -86.62 62.48
N ASP A 7 -51.22 -86.34 63.66
CA ASP A 7 -51.44 -84.96 64.06
C ASP A 7 -50.06 -84.30 64.21
N ILE A 8 -49.81 -83.21 63.48
CA ILE A 8 -48.48 -82.57 63.39
C ILE A 8 -47.95 -82.14 64.77
N LEU A 9 -48.87 -81.95 65.72
CA LEU A 9 -48.59 -81.62 67.11
C LEU A 9 -47.97 -82.79 67.91
N GLU A 10 -48.10 -84.05 67.46
CA GLU A 10 -47.45 -85.22 68.08
C GLU A 10 -45.92 -85.23 67.89
N LEU A 11 -45.40 -84.45 66.93
CA LEU A 11 -43.95 -84.31 66.66
C LEU A 11 -43.28 -83.22 67.51
N LEU A 12 -44.06 -82.46 68.28
CA LEU A 12 -43.65 -81.21 68.92
C LEU A 12 -43.73 -81.33 70.45
N ASN A 13 -42.76 -80.73 71.14
CA ASN A 13 -42.74 -80.66 72.60
C ASN A 13 -43.53 -79.44 73.11
N ASP A 14 -43.71 -79.34 74.44
CA ASP A 14 -44.44 -78.23 75.09
C ASP A 14 -43.88 -76.83 74.74
N ASN A 15 -42.57 -76.70 74.50
CA ASN A 15 -41.93 -75.43 74.12
C ASN A 15 -42.19 -75.09 72.65
N ASP A 16 -42.08 -76.09 71.76
CA ASP A 16 -42.36 -75.95 70.33
C ASP A 16 -43.82 -75.48 70.10
N ILE A 17 -44.78 -76.02 70.87
CA ILE A 17 -46.18 -75.56 70.83
C ILE A 17 -46.33 -74.12 71.35
N ASN A 18 -45.56 -73.71 72.36
CA ASN A 18 -45.58 -72.32 72.83
C ASN A 18 -45.06 -71.36 71.75
N ILE A 19 -43.97 -71.70 71.06
CA ILE A 19 -43.42 -70.93 69.92
C ILE A 19 -44.47 -70.79 68.80
N LEU A 20 -45.22 -71.86 68.48
CA LEU A 20 -46.34 -71.77 67.54
C LEU A 20 -47.47 -70.86 68.02
N CYS A 21 -47.80 -70.87 69.32
CA CYS A 21 -48.78 -69.95 69.89
C CYS A 21 -48.31 -68.48 69.86
N GLU A 22 -47.01 -68.23 70.00
CA GLU A 22 -46.44 -66.87 69.98
C GLU A 22 -46.39 -66.30 68.56
N ASN A 23 -46.11 -67.14 67.55
CA ASN A 23 -46.05 -66.75 66.14
C ASN A 23 -47.42 -66.76 65.40
N CYS A 24 -48.47 -67.31 66.00
CA CYS A 24 -49.80 -67.39 65.37
C CYS A 24 -50.49 -66.03 65.18
N ASP A 25 -51.19 -65.82 64.06
CA ASP A 25 -52.05 -64.63 63.91
C ASP A 25 -53.06 -64.61 65.06
N LEU A 26 -52.95 -63.57 65.88
CA LEU A 26 -53.83 -63.32 67.02
C LEU A 26 -55.31 -63.37 66.62
N ASN A 27 -55.67 -62.98 65.39
CA ASN A 27 -57.04 -63.15 64.88
C ASN A 27 -57.49 -64.62 64.87
N MET A 28 -56.63 -65.54 64.45
CA MET A 28 -56.88 -66.98 64.47
C MET A 28 -57.03 -67.44 65.92
N LEU A 29 -56.05 -67.14 66.78
CA LEU A 29 -56.10 -67.54 68.20
C LEU A 29 -57.34 -67.02 68.94
N ILE A 30 -57.84 -65.82 68.62
CA ILE A 30 -59.02 -65.21 69.24
C ILE A 30 -60.33 -65.85 68.72
N SER A 31 -60.33 -66.39 67.50
CA SER A 31 -61.54 -66.84 66.81
C SER A 31 -62.37 -67.85 67.61
N PRO A 32 -61.81 -68.93 68.19
CA PRO A 32 -62.58 -69.87 69.03
C PRO A 32 -63.23 -69.21 70.25
N ILE A 33 -62.56 -68.23 70.86
CA ILE A 33 -63.09 -67.47 72.01
C ILE A 33 -64.26 -66.58 71.57
N LYS A 34 -64.14 -65.86 70.44
CA LYS A 34 -65.24 -65.04 69.89
C LYS A 34 -66.49 -65.85 69.54
N HIS A 35 -66.32 -67.04 68.96
CA HIS A 35 -67.44 -67.90 68.57
C HIS A 35 -68.13 -68.59 69.76
N ASN A 36 -67.45 -68.72 70.91
CA ASN A 36 -68.03 -69.34 72.10
C ASN A 36 -67.66 -68.63 73.41
N SER A 37 -67.93 -67.31 73.46
CA SER A 37 -67.57 -66.44 74.59
C SER A 37 -68.11 -66.90 75.94
N LYS A 38 -69.20 -67.68 75.97
CA LYS A 38 -69.74 -68.29 77.19
C LYS A 38 -68.83 -69.39 77.74
N LYS A 39 -68.35 -70.32 76.89
CA LYS A 39 -67.42 -71.38 77.28
C LYS A 39 -66.09 -70.83 77.79
N TYR A 40 -65.59 -69.76 77.16
CA TYR A 40 -64.30 -69.16 77.48
C TYR A 40 -64.38 -67.90 78.37
N ALA A 41 -65.49 -67.68 79.08
CA ALA A 41 -65.75 -66.47 79.88
C ALA A 41 -64.67 -66.16 80.93
N LYS A 42 -63.90 -67.14 81.40
CA LYS A 42 -62.71 -66.92 82.25
C LYS A 42 -61.64 -66.09 81.53
N TYR A 43 -61.35 -66.41 80.27
CA TYR A 43 -60.26 -65.80 79.48
C TYR A 43 -60.71 -64.47 78.87
N VAL A 44 -61.97 -64.34 78.43
CA VAL A 44 -62.53 -63.09 77.88
C VAL A 44 -62.28 -61.88 78.79
N LYS A 45 -62.39 -62.06 80.12
CA LYS A 45 -62.12 -61.01 81.12
C LYS A 45 -60.70 -60.43 81.08
N PHE A 46 -59.71 -61.20 80.62
CA PHE A 46 -58.30 -60.79 80.56
C PHE A 46 -57.87 -60.31 79.16
N LEU A 47 -58.79 -60.30 78.19
CA LEU A 47 -58.51 -59.96 76.78
C LEU A 47 -59.15 -58.64 76.32
N GLY A 48 -60.03 -58.04 77.14
CA GLY A 48 -60.69 -56.77 76.83
C GLY A 48 -61.46 -56.83 75.51
N ASN A 49 -61.17 -55.90 74.59
CA ASN A 49 -61.89 -55.75 73.32
C ASN A 49 -61.62 -56.88 72.29
N MET A 50 -60.73 -57.85 72.57
CA MET A 50 -60.43 -58.98 71.68
C MET A 50 -60.05 -58.56 70.23
N ASP A 51 -59.31 -57.46 70.10
CA ASP A 51 -58.70 -56.96 68.85
C ASP A 51 -57.19 -57.30 68.86
N LYS A 52 -56.63 -57.75 67.73
CA LYS A 52 -55.19 -58.04 67.59
C LYS A 52 -54.27 -56.84 67.85
N LYS A 53 -54.79 -55.61 67.80
CA LYS A 53 -54.05 -54.38 68.17
C LYS A 53 -54.04 -54.10 69.68
N SER A 54 -54.81 -54.84 70.49
CA SER A 54 -54.84 -54.67 71.94
C SER A 54 -53.60 -55.28 72.59
N GLN A 55 -52.88 -54.51 73.42
CA GLN A 55 -51.72 -55.02 74.16
C GLN A 55 -52.07 -56.21 75.06
N LEU A 56 -53.26 -56.21 75.68
CA LEU A 56 -53.74 -57.34 76.49
C LEU A 56 -53.95 -58.62 75.66
N VAL A 57 -54.32 -58.47 74.38
CA VAL A 57 -54.49 -59.58 73.45
C VAL A 57 -53.12 -60.10 73.02
N GLN A 58 -52.23 -59.20 72.58
CA GLN A 58 -50.85 -59.54 72.17
C GLN A 58 -50.09 -60.28 73.28
N MET A 59 -50.18 -59.80 74.53
CA MET A 59 -49.44 -60.37 75.65
C MET A 59 -50.02 -61.69 76.20
N ASN A 60 -51.35 -61.88 76.15
CA ASN A 60 -52.01 -62.99 76.84
C ASN A 60 -52.60 -64.06 75.90
N MET A 61 -52.93 -63.76 74.64
CA MET A 61 -53.53 -64.75 73.74
C MET A 61 -52.63 -65.97 73.47
N PRO A 62 -51.32 -65.82 73.18
CA PRO A 62 -50.43 -66.97 73.01
C PRO A 62 -50.46 -67.91 74.24
N LYS A 63 -50.33 -67.31 75.43
CA LYS A 63 -50.33 -68.02 76.72
C LYS A 63 -51.65 -68.73 77.00
N PHE A 64 -52.78 -68.10 76.68
CA PHE A 64 -54.10 -68.73 76.82
C PHE A 64 -54.37 -69.81 75.79
N ALA A 65 -53.87 -69.66 74.55
CA ALA A 65 -53.95 -70.71 73.54
C ALA A 65 -53.16 -71.95 73.96
N TYR A 66 -51.94 -71.76 74.48
CA TYR A 66 -51.12 -72.83 75.07
C TYR A 66 -51.79 -73.46 76.31
N GLU A 67 -52.34 -72.67 77.25
CA GLU A 67 -53.07 -73.20 78.43
C GLU A 67 -54.32 -74.01 78.03
N LEU A 68 -55.02 -73.60 76.97
CA LEU A 68 -56.20 -74.28 76.44
C LEU A 68 -55.85 -75.57 75.67
N PHE A 69 -54.76 -75.56 74.92
CA PHE A 69 -54.19 -76.77 74.31
C PHE A 69 -53.81 -77.80 75.37
N ARG A 70 -53.07 -77.39 76.41
CA ARG A 70 -52.63 -78.27 77.51
C ARG A 70 -53.78 -78.87 78.33
N LYS A 71 -54.96 -78.23 78.33
CA LYS A 71 -56.21 -78.75 78.90
C LYS A 71 -57.03 -79.63 77.94
N SER A 72 -56.45 -79.96 76.79
CA SER A 72 -57.06 -80.75 75.72
C SER A 72 -58.35 -80.13 75.16
N ASP A 73 -58.43 -78.79 75.04
CA ASP A 73 -59.59 -78.16 74.39
C ASP A 73 -59.60 -78.47 72.88
N SER A 74 -60.64 -79.19 72.46
CA SER A 74 -60.79 -79.67 71.08
C SER A 74 -60.85 -78.60 70.00
N ASN A 75 -61.07 -77.32 70.35
CA ASN A 75 -61.02 -76.22 69.39
C ASN A 75 -59.58 -75.70 69.21
N TYR A 76 -58.81 -75.63 70.29
CA TYR A 76 -57.42 -75.18 70.25
C TYR A 76 -56.47 -76.26 69.72
N ILE A 77 -56.70 -77.55 70.01
CA ILE A 77 -55.98 -78.65 69.34
C ILE A 77 -56.18 -78.56 67.82
N LYS A 78 -57.43 -78.48 67.36
CA LYS A 78 -57.73 -78.39 65.92
C LYS A 78 -57.14 -77.14 65.27
N LEU A 79 -57.22 -75.99 65.94
CA LEU A 79 -56.68 -74.73 65.42
C LEU A 79 -55.16 -74.78 65.30
N LEU A 80 -54.45 -75.26 66.33
CA LEU A 80 -52.99 -75.36 66.30
C LEU A 80 -52.51 -76.43 65.30
N SER A 81 -53.25 -77.53 65.14
CA SER A 81 -52.95 -78.54 64.12
C SER A 81 -53.14 -77.99 62.70
N GLN A 82 -54.22 -77.24 62.45
CA GLN A 82 -54.43 -76.54 61.17
C GLN A 82 -53.33 -75.49 60.92
N TYR A 83 -53.00 -74.69 61.92
CA TYR A 83 -51.99 -73.64 61.81
C TYR A 83 -50.57 -74.19 61.65
N GLY A 84 -50.21 -75.26 62.36
CA GLY A 84 -48.93 -75.95 62.21
C GLY A 84 -48.75 -76.53 60.80
N ASN A 85 -49.79 -77.17 60.26
CA ASN A 85 -49.78 -77.64 58.86
C ASN A 85 -49.68 -76.46 57.87
N GLN A 86 -50.35 -75.34 58.13
CA GLN A 86 -50.24 -74.13 57.30
C GLN A 86 -48.81 -73.57 57.31
N ILE A 87 -48.18 -73.40 58.49
CA ILE A 87 -46.78 -72.94 58.58
C ILE A 87 -45.84 -73.90 57.86
N LYS A 88 -46.01 -75.22 58.05
CA LYS A 88 -45.19 -76.24 57.41
C LYS A 88 -45.21 -76.11 55.88
N ASN A 89 -46.40 -76.01 55.30
CA ASN A 89 -46.57 -75.87 53.86
C ASN A 89 -46.04 -74.51 53.35
N ASN A 90 -46.25 -73.44 54.11
CA ASN A 90 -45.70 -72.12 53.78
C ASN A 90 -44.16 -72.11 53.79
N PHE A 91 -43.53 -72.84 54.72
CA PHE A 91 -42.07 -72.96 54.81
C PHE A 91 -41.49 -73.72 53.61
N GLU A 92 -42.14 -74.82 53.21
CA GLU A 92 -41.79 -75.56 51.98
C GLU A 92 -41.91 -74.65 50.74
N GLN A 93 -42.98 -73.86 50.64
CA GLN A 93 -43.14 -72.89 49.55
C GLN A 93 -42.03 -71.81 49.55
N ILE A 94 -41.72 -71.21 50.70
CA ILE A 94 -40.66 -70.19 50.81
C ILE A 94 -39.28 -70.74 50.39
N LEU A 95 -38.99 -72.00 50.73
CA LEU A 95 -37.74 -72.64 50.33
C LEU A 95 -37.71 -72.96 48.83
N ASN A 96 -38.82 -73.40 48.24
CA ASN A 96 -38.91 -73.61 46.79
C ASN A 96 -38.80 -72.27 46.02
N ASP A 97 -39.43 -71.20 46.51
CA ASP A 97 -39.34 -69.86 45.90
C ASP A 97 -37.90 -69.29 45.97
N ALA A 98 -37.12 -69.66 47.00
CA ALA A 98 -35.74 -69.18 47.19
C ALA A 98 -34.65 -70.06 46.53
N PHE A 99 -34.87 -71.38 46.42
CA PHE A 99 -33.85 -72.35 45.98
C PHE A 99 -34.27 -73.24 44.79
N GLY A 100 -35.51 -73.13 44.33
CA GLY A 100 -36.06 -73.90 43.21
C GLY A 100 -36.71 -75.23 43.60
N ASP A 101 -37.52 -75.78 42.70
CA ASP A 101 -38.37 -76.98 42.92
C ASP A 101 -37.61 -78.28 43.25
N GLU A 102 -36.28 -78.32 43.09
CA GLU A 102 -35.45 -79.49 43.44
C GLU A 102 -35.01 -79.51 44.92
N PHE A 103 -35.20 -78.41 45.66
CA PHE A 103 -34.73 -78.27 47.03
C PHE A 103 -35.72 -78.85 48.06
N SER A 104 -35.28 -79.74 48.94
CA SER A 104 -36.13 -80.24 50.03
C SER A 104 -35.80 -79.54 51.36
N PRO A 105 -36.78 -79.26 52.23
CA PRO A 105 -36.53 -78.83 53.62
C PRO A 105 -35.62 -79.81 54.40
N LYS A 106 -35.49 -81.05 53.92
CA LYS A 106 -34.60 -82.09 54.44
C LYS A 106 -33.11 -81.85 54.18
N ASP A 107 -32.78 -81.04 53.18
CA ASP A 107 -31.39 -80.77 52.79
C ASP A 107 -30.75 -79.71 53.69
N LEU A 108 -31.54 -78.79 54.26
CA LEU A 108 -31.13 -77.87 55.32
C LEU A 108 -30.51 -78.61 56.53
N ALA A 109 -31.01 -79.80 56.87
CA ALA A 109 -30.45 -80.58 57.98
C ALA A 109 -29.03 -81.14 57.74
N LYS A 110 -28.49 -80.96 56.52
CA LYS A 110 -27.12 -81.33 56.13
C LYS A 110 -26.20 -80.10 56.05
N TYR A 111 -26.74 -78.89 56.16
CA TYR A 111 -25.99 -77.66 55.94
C TYR A 111 -24.95 -77.44 57.04
N THR A 112 -23.76 -77.06 56.61
CA THR A 112 -22.72 -76.46 57.46
C THR A 112 -23.10 -75.02 57.84
N ILE A 113 -22.46 -74.46 58.88
CA ILE A 113 -22.66 -73.06 59.27
C ILE A 113 -22.36 -72.07 58.11
N ILE A 114 -21.46 -72.43 57.18
CA ILE A 114 -21.14 -71.63 55.99
C ILE A 114 -22.30 -71.64 54.97
N GLU A 115 -22.99 -72.76 54.82
CA GLU A 115 -24.19 -72.85 53.97
C GLU A 115 -25.38 -72.13 54.63
N TYR A 116 -25.51 -72.19 55.96
CA TYR A 116 -26.45 -71.35 56.72
C TYR A 116 -26.17 -69.85 56.59
N HIS A 117 -24.90 -69.42 56.62
CA HIS A 117 -24.52 -68.03 56.34
C HIS A 117 -25.01 -67.58 54.95
N SER A 118 -24.78 -68.39 53.92
CA SER A 118 -25.22 -68.08 52.54
C SER A 118 -26.75 -68.06 52.39
N LEU A 119 -27.45 -68.95 53.10
CA LEU A 119 -28.92 -68.94 53.23
C LEU A 119 -29.41 -67.63 53.86
N PHE A 120 -28.80 -67.20 54.96
CA PHE A 120 -29.19 -65.96 55.65
C PHE A 120 -28.87 -64.70 54.85
N GLU A 121 -27.71 -64.64 54.17
CA GLU A 121 -27.42 -63.56 53.23
C GLU A 121 -28.49 -63.49 52.12
N THR A 122 -28.93 -64.63 51.58
CA THR A 122 -29.90 -64.69 50.49
C THR A 122 -31.29 -64.24 50.96
N ILE A 123 -31.76 -64.70 52.12
CA ILE A 123 -33.06 -64.30 52.70
C ILE A 123 -33.05 -62.80 53.03
N LEU A 124 -32.02 -62.31 53.74
CA LEU A 124 -31.94 -60.91 54.19
C LEU A 124 -31.74 -59.90 53.04
N ARG A 125 -31.24 -60.34 51.88
CA ARG A 125 -31.11 -59.51 50.66
C ARG A 125 -32.30 -59.64 49.70
N GLY A 126 -33.00 -60.78 49.72
CA GLY A 126 -33.90 -61.19 48.64
C GLY A 126 -35.38 -60.91 48.86
N THR A 127 -35.87 -60.85 50.10
CA THR A 127 -37.31 -60.82 50.38
C THR A 127 -37.69 -59.95 51.60
N ASP A 128 -38.94 -59.47 51.63
CA ASP A 128 -39.57 -58.86 52.84
C ASP A 128 -39.87 -59.91 53.94
N CYS A 129 -39.14 -61.03 53.97
CA CYS A 129 -39.34 -62.13 54.91
C CYS A 129 -38.61 -61.86 56.24
N HIS A 130 -39.38 -61.63 57.30
CA HIS A 130 -38.85 -61.66 58.65
C HIS A 130 -38.67 -63.12 59.11
N LEU A 131 -37.42 -63.59 59.19
CA LEU A 131 -37.10 -64.92 59.72
C LEU A 131 -37.04 -64.87 61.25
N ASP A 132 -37.96 -65.57 61.91
CA ASP A 132 -37.82 -65.95 63.33
C ASP A 132 -37.09 -67.30 63.42
N LEU A 133 -35.93 -67.31 64.07
CA LEU A 133 -35.07 -68.48 64.24
C LEU A 133 -35.71 -69.57 65.12
N GLU A 134 -36.49 -69.20 66.14
CA GLU A 134 -37.16 -70.18 66.99
C GLU A 134 -38.29 -70.87 66.21
N LEU A 135 -39.04 -70.11 65.39
CA LEU A 135 -40.02 -70.68 64.46
C LEU A 135 -39.35 -71.56 63.39
N PHE A 136 -38.17 -71.15 62.88
CA PHE A 136 -37.38 -71.93 61.93
C PHE A 136 -36.98 -73.30 62.49
N PHE A 137 -36.51 -73.37 63.74
CA PHE A 137 -36.19 -74.67 64.37
C PHE A 137 -37.44 -75.55 64.56
N VAL A 138 -38.58 -74.96 64.94
CA VAL A 138 -39.87 -75.69 65.02
C VAL A 138 -40.33 -76.18 63.64
N GLN A 139 -40.17 -75.38 62.59
CA GLN A 139 -40.45 -75.77 61.20
C GLN A 139 -39.58 -76.96 60.76
N MET A 140 -38.27 -76.93 60.99
CA MET A 140 -37.37 -78.05 60.71
C MET A 140 -37.82 -79.35 61.41
N LYS A 141 -38.25 -79.23 62.67
CA LYS A 141 -38.76 -80.35 63.47
C LYS A 141 -40.06 -80.93 62.92
N MET A 142 -40.96 -80.11 62.38
CA MET A 142 -42.17 -80.57 61.66
C MET A 142 -41.87 -81.41 60.40
N PHE A 143 -40.68 -81.30 59.82
CA PHE A 143 -40.20 -82.17 58.74
C PHE A 143 -39.46 -83.44 59.23
N GLY A 144 -39.31 -83.60 60.55
CA GLY A 144 -38.70 -84.76 61.20
C GLY A 144 -37.23 -84.56 61.62
N TYR A 145 -36.75 -83.31 61.69
CA TYR A 145 -35.36 -82.99 62.00
C TYR A 145 -35.28 -82.09 63.24
N ASP A 146 -34.96 -82.67 64.39
CA ASP A 146 -34.61 -81.92 65.60
C ASP A 146 -33.10 -81.60 65.54
N ILE A 147 -32.76 -80.30 65.54
CA ILE A 147 -31.37 -79.82 65.47
C ILE A 147 -30.80 -79.79 66.89
N ASP A 148 -29.56 -80.25 67.08
CA ASP A 148 -28.93 -80.23 68.39
C ASP A 148 -28.69 -78.80 68.91
N GLU A 149 -28.80 -78.61 70.23
CA GLU A 149 -28.73 -77.30 70.88
C GLU A 149 -27.38 -76.60 70.67
N ALA A 150 -26.29 -77.36 70.54
CA ALA A 150 -24.97 -76.80 70.21
C ALA A 150 -24.97 -76.15 68.82
N ILE A 151 -25.63 -76.80 67.83
CA ILE A 151 -25.72 -76.31 66.45
C ILE A 151 -26.69 -75.12 66.37
N LYS A 152 -27.83 -75.15 67.09
CA LYS A 152 -28.74 -73.99 67.19
C LYS A 152 -28.01 -72.74 67.68
N LEU A 153 -27.14 -72.87 68.69
CA LEU A 153 -26.37 -71.74 69.22
C LEU A 153 -25.38 -71.17 68.19
N GLU A 154 -24.77 -72.01 67.34
CA GLU A 154 -23.89 -71.55 66.26
C GLU A 154 -24.68 -70.86 65.14
N ILE A 155 -25.80 -71.44 64.72
CA ILE A 155 -26.73 -70.84 63.74
C ILE A 155 -27.22 -69.46 64.21
N ASN A 156 -27.61 -69.33 65.49
CA ASN A 156 -28.08 -68.06 66.06
C ASN A 156 -26.99 -66.97 66.08
N LYS A 157 -25.72 -67.33 66.36
CA LYS A 157 -24.59 -66.40 66.27
C LYS A 157 -24.37 -65.94 64.83
N GLU A 158 -24.40 -66.86 63.89
CA GLU A 158 -24.15 -66.57 62.47
C GLU A 158 -25.24 -65.66 61.89
N PHE A 159 -26.51 -65.94 62.16
CA PHE A 159 -27.63 -65.07 61.78
C PHE A 159 -27.51 -63.66 62.36
N THR A 160 -27.07 -63.55 63.62
CA THR A 160 -26.85 -62.24 64.27
C THR A 160 -25.76 -61.45 63.55
N TYR A 161 -24.64 -62.10 63.21
CA TYR A 161 -23.53 -61.49 62.48
C TYR A 161 -23.95 -61.01 61.08
N VAL A 162 -24.60 -61.86 60.28
CA VAL A 162 -25.10 -61.47 58.94
C VAL A 162 -26.10 -60.31 59.04
N SER A 163 -26.98 -60.32 60.05
CA SER A 163 -27.95 -59.26 60.31
C SER A 163 -27.32 -57.90 60.66
N GLU A 164 -26.13 -57.89 61.29
CA GLU A 164 -25.38 -56.66 61.56
C GLU A 164 -24.67 -56.13 60.32
N VAL A 165 -24.07 -57.02 59.52
CA VAL A 165 -23.38 -56.66 58.27
C VAL A 165 -24.34 -56.01 57.26
N GLU A 166 -25.53 -56.57 57.06
CA GLU A 166 -26.52 -56.00 56.13
C GLU A 166 -27.14 -54.67 56.63
N LYS A 167 -27.22 -54.43 57.94
CA LYS A 167 -27.57 -53.10 58.48
C LYS A 167 -26.51 -52.05 58.11
N ILE A 168 -25.23 -52.36 58.32
CA ILE A 168 -24.13 -51.45 57.95
C ILE A 168 -24.15 -51.16 56.45
N ARG A 169 -24.37 -52.20 55.62
CA ARG A 169 -24.44 -52.07 54.16
C ARG A 169 -25.60 -51.17 53.71
N THR A 170 -26.79 -51.35 54.28
CA THR A 170 -27.98 -50.56 53.94
C THR A 170 -27.83 -49.09 54.35
N ASP A 171 -27.19 -48.80 55.49
CA ASP A 171 -26.86 -47.43 55.90
C ASP A 171 -25.86 -46.76 54.93
N ILE A 172 -24.80 -47.47 54.50
CA ILE A 172 -23.84 -46.96 53.51
C ILE A 172 -24.55 -46.60 52.19
N LEU A 173 -25.39 -47.51 51.66
CA LEU A 173 -26.16 -47.27 50.44
C LEU A 173 -27.12 -46.08 50.58
N ARG A 174 -27.72 -45.90 51.76
CA ARG A 174 -28.60 -44.76 52.04
C ARG A 174 -27.85 -43.44 52.00
N ASN A 175 -26.66 -43.38 52.61
CA ASN A 175 -25.84 -42.16 52.65
C ASN A 175 -25.33 -41.79 51.25
N GLN A 176 -24.80 -42.76 50.48
CA GLN A 176 -24.38 -42.53 49.09
C GLN A 176 -25.52 -41.99 48.21
N LYS A 177 -26.75 -42.51 48.38
CA LYS A 177 -27.93 -42.03 47.66
C LYS A 177 -28.30 -40.58 48.02
N GLN A 178 -28.10 -40.19 49.27
CA GLN A 178 -28.33 -38.80 49.72
C GLN A 178 -27.26 -37.84 49.16
N GLU A 179 -25.98 -38.22 49.18
CA GLU A 179 -24.89 -37.42 48.60
C GLU A 179 -25.11 -37.17 47.10
N ILE A 180 -25.46 -38.21 46.33
CA ILE A 180 -25.77 -38.10 44.90
C ILE A 180 -26.96 -37.14 44.67
N GLN A 181 -27.97 -37.17 45.54
CA GLN A 181 -29.14 -36.30 45.42
C GLN A 181 -28.81 -34.84 45.71
N ILE A 182 -27.96 -34.55 46.69
CA ILE A 182 -27.45 -33.20 46.99
C ILE A 182 -26.62 -32.69 45.80
N MET A 183 -25.64 -33.48 45.35
CA MET A 183 -24.74 -33.10 44.25
C MET A 183 -25.51 -32.83 42.95
N LYS A 184 -26.58 -33.59 42.68
CA LYS A 184 -27.48 -33.34 41.56
C LYS A 184 -28.20 -31.99 41.69
N SER A 185 -28.75 -31.68 42.88
CA SER A 185 -29.45 -30.43 43.14
C SER A 185 -28.54 -29.21 42.98
N ASP A 186 -27.29 -29.29 43.46
CA ASP A 186 -26.32 -28.20 43.34
C ASP A 186 -25.94 -27.95 41.87
N LEU A 187 -25.78 -29.01 41.08
CA LEU A 187 -25.47 -28.91 39.65
C LEU A 187 -26.64 -28.32 38.85
N GLU A 188 -27.88 -28.71 39.17
CA GLU A 188 -29.09 -28.13 38.56
C GLU A 188 -29.21 -26.61 38.86
N ASN A 189 -28.89 -26.19 40.09
CA ASN A 189 -28.86 -24.78 40.47
C ASN A 189 -27.78 -23.99 39.70
N GLN A 190 -26.56 -24.52 39.59
CA GLN A 190 -25.48 -23.87 38.82
C GLN A 190 -25.84 -23.68 37.34
N PHE A 191 -26.49 -24.67 36.71
CA PHE A 191 -26.97 -24.52 35.33
C PHE A 191 -28.08 -23.47 35.22
N HIS A 192 -28.99 -23.36 36.18
CA HIS A 192 -30.03 -22.33 36.20
C HIS A 192 -29.46 -20.90 36.32
N GLU A 193 -28.43 -20.69 37.15
CA GLU A 193 -27.74 -19.38 37.24
C GLU A 193 -27.08 -19.01 35.90
N GLN A 194 -26.32 -19.94 35.29
CA GLN A 194 -25.68 -19.71 34.00
C GLN A 194 -26.71 -19.39 32.88
N ILE A 195 -27.82 -20.12 32.82
CA ILE A 195 -28.91 -19.87 31.86
C ILE A 195 -29.47 -18.45 32.05
N ASN A 196 -29.72 -18.03 33.30
CA ASN A 196 -30.25 -16.71 33.60
C ASN A 196 -29.30 -15.57 33.18
N ASP A 197 -28.00 -15.72 33.41
CA ASP A 197 -27.02 -14.70 33.02
C ASP A 197 -26.82 -14.63 31.50
N LYS A 198 -26.80 -15.78 30.80
CA LYS A 198 -26.82 -15.78 29.32
C LYS A 198 -28.09 -15.11 28.77
N ASN A 199 -29.25 -15.34 29.39
CA ASN A 199 -30.50 -14.68 29.01
C ASN A 199 -30.47 -13.15 29.21
N LYS A 200 -29.85 -12.65 30.30
CA LYS A 200 -29.61 -11.20 30.50
C LYS A 200 -28.75 -10.63 29.37
N THR A 201 -27.63 -11.28 29.04
CA THR A 201 -26.74 -10.86 27.94
C THR A 201 -27.46 -10.83 26.59
N ILE A 202 -28.24 -11.87 26.27
CA ILE A 202 -29.05 -11.92 25.03
C ILE A 202 -30.05 -10.76 24.97
N LYS A 203 -30.66 -10.37 26.10
CA LYS A 203 -31.60 -9.24 26.14
C LYS A 203 -30.90 -7.89 25.88
N GLN A 204 -29.69 -7.69 26.41
CA GLN A 204 -28.89 -6.49 26.14
C GLN A 204 -28.50 -6.39 24.66
N LEU A 205 -27.92 -7.46 24.09
CA LEU A 205 -27.52 -7.50 22.68
C LEU A 205 -28.70 -7.29 21.71
N LYS A 206 -29.91 -7.76 22.07
CA LYS A 206 -31.12 -7.49 21.29
C LYS A 206 -31.52 -6.01 21.27
N LEU A 207 -31.34 -5.29 22.37
CA LEU A 207 -31.62 -3.84 22.43
C LEU A 207 -30.63 -3.05 21.58
N GLU A 208 -29.33 -3.34 21.74
CA GLU A 208 -28.26 -2.72 20.97
C GLU A 208 -28.42 -2.94 19.46
N ASN A 209 -28.81 -4.15 19.03
CA ASN A 209 -29.10 -4.44 17.63
C ASN A 209 -30.26 -3.59 17.05
N VAL A 210 -31.29 -3.31 17.85
CA VAL A 210 -32.41 -2.44 17.43
C VAL A 210 -31.96 -0.98 17.31
N GLU A 211 -31.11 -0.48 18.19
CA GLU A 211 -30.55 0.88 18.08
C GLU A 211 -29.62 1.03 16.87
N LEU A 212 -28.76 0.04 16.61
CA LEU A 212 -27.88 0.02 15.44
C LEU A 212 -28.67 -0.02 14.13
N LYS A 213 -29.76 -0.79 14.07
CA LYS A 213 -30.67 -0.78 12.90
C LYS A 213 -31.27 0.59 12.64
N LYS A 214 -31.81 1.25 13.67
CA LYS A 214 -32.35 2.62 13.53
C LYS A 214 -31.29 3.63 13.04
N LYS A 215 -30.06 3.55 13.56
CA LYS A 215 -28.95 4.40 13.09
C LYS A 215 -28.61 4.14 11.62
N SER A 216 -28.57 2.87 11.20
CA SER A 216 -28.32 2.49 9.80
C SER A 216 -29.42 2.99 8.85
N GLU A 217 -30.68 2.96 9.28
CA GLU A 217 -31.83 3.41 8.50
C GLU A 217 -31.78 4.93 8.28
N ILE A 218 -31.55 5.71 9.34
CA ILE A 218 -31.32 7.17 9.25
C ILE A 218 -30.16 7.53 8.32
N GLN A 219 -29.08 6.73 8.31
CA GLN A 219 -27.95 6.93 7.41
C GLN A 219 -28.31 6.63 5.94
N LYS A 220 -29.15 5.63 5.66
CA LYS A 220 -29.64 5.35 4.31
C LYS A 220 -30.49 6.50 3.76
N ASP A 221 -31.47 6.96 4.53
CA ASP A 221 -32.32 8.12 4.17
C ASP A 221 -31.49 9.38 3.89
N SER A 222 -30.35 9.53 4.56
CA SER A 222 -29.42 10.66 4.36
C SER A 222 -28.61 10.51 3.07
N ILE A 223 -28.17 9.29 2.74
CA ILE A 223 -27.47 8.97 1.49
C ILE A 223 -28.38 9.15 0.28
N GLU A 224 -29.65 8.71 0.38
CA GLU A 224 -30.64 8.84 -0.69
C GLU A 224 -30.87 10.31 -1.07
N LYS A 225 -31.09 11.19 -0.07
CA LYS A 225 -31.22 12.65 -0.28
C LYS A 225 -29.98 13.30 -0.90
N LEU A 226 -28.79 12.87 -0.50
CA LEU A 226 -27.53 13.35 -1.10
C LEU A 226 -27.39 12.89 -2.56
N SER A 227 -27.87 11.69 -2.89
CA SER A 227 -27.90 11.20 -4.27
C SER A 227 -28.87 12.02 -5.13
N GLU A 228 -30.08 12.29 -4.64
CA GLU A 228 -31.08 13.13 -5.35
C GLU A 228 -30.54 14.55 -5.60
N GLU A 229 -29.87 15.16 -4.61
CA GLU A 229 -29.25 16.48 -4.78
C GLU A 229 -28.07 16.44 -5.77
N MET A 230 -27.24 15.40 -5.75
CA MET A 230 -26.14 15.22 -6.69
C MET A 230 -26.65 15.02 -8.13
N ASP A 231 -27.72 14.26 -8.34
CA ASP A 231 -28.36 14.11 -9.65
C ASP A 231 -28.99 15.42 -10.14
N ARG A 232 -29.60 16.21 -9.24
CA ARG A 232 -30.07 17.57 -9.58
C ARG A 232 -28.92 18.45 -10.06
N LEU A 233 -27.84 18.54 -9.29
CA LEU A 233 -26.66 19.34 -9.63
C LEU A 233 -25.99 18.87 -10.94
N ASN A 234 -25.93 17.56 -11.19
CA ASN A 234 -25.43 17.01 -12.46
C ASN A 234 -26.32 17.42 -13.65
N SER A 235 -27.64 17.47 -13.47
CA SER A 235 -28.57 17.92 -14.52
C SER A 235 -28.43 19.43 -14.82
N GLU A 236 -28.28 20.25 -13.77
CA GLU A 236 -28.00 21.68 -13.87
C GLU A 236 -26.67 21.92 -14.59
N ALA A 237 -25.59 21.24 -14.18
CA ALA A 237 -24.28 21.31 -14.84
C ALA A 237 -24.34 20.89 -16.31
N SER A 238 -25.05 19.80 -16.64
CA SER A 238 -25.22 19.34 -18.03
C SER A 238 -25.94 20.36 -18.92
N THR A 239 -26.95 21.06 -18.40
CA THR A 239 -27.66 22.10 -19.16
C THR A 239 -26.82 23.37 -19.34
N ALA A 240 -26.08 23.80 -18.31
CA ALA A 240 -25.13 24.91 -18.40
C ALA A 240 -23.97 24.63 -19.37
N LEU A 241 -23.47 23.38 -19.42
CA LEU A 241 -22.44 22.99 -20.38
C LEU A 241 -22.95 23.11 -21.82
N LYS A 242 -24.18 22.64 -22.09
CA LYS A 242 -24.82 22.76 -23.42
C LYS A 242 -25.05 24.20 -23.86
N SER A 243 -25.46 25.11 -22.95
CA SER A 243 -25.61 26.52 -23.32
C SER A 243 -24.27 27.19 -23.62
N THR A 244 -23.23 26.83 -22.87
CA THR A 244 -21.86 27.33 -23.08
C THR A 244 -21.28 26.83 -24.42
N ASP A 245 -21.48 25.55 -24.75
CA ASP A 245 -21.01 24.97 -26.01
C ASP A 245 -21.75 25.54 -27.24
N ASN A 246 -23.04 25.85 -27.11
CA ASN A 246 -23.78 26.59 -28.14
C ASN A 246 -23.19 28.00 -28.36
N GLN A 247 -22.94 28.77 -27.29
CA GLN A 247 -22.32 30.10 -27.39
C GLN A 247 -20.91 30.03 -28.00
N LEU A 248 -20.13 29.01 -27.67
CA LEU A 248 -18.80 28.79 -28.25
C LEU A 248 -18.88 28.53 -29.76
N ASN A 249 -19.86 27.74 -30.22
CA ASN A 249 -20.08 27.47 -31.63
C ASN A 249 -20.58 28.71 -32.40
N GLU A 250 -21.46 29.52 -31.80
CA GLU A 250 -21.87 30.82 -32.36
C GLU A 250 -20.65 31.75 -32.56
N LYS A 251 -19.83 31.93 -31.52
CA LYS A 251 -18.62 32.77 -31.57
C LYS A 251 -17.58 32.26 -32.57
N LYS A 252 -17.41 30.94 -32.68
CA LYS A 252 -16.55 30.32 -33.69
C LYS A 252 -17.02 30.62 -35.12
N THR A 253 -18.33 30.61 -35.34
CA THR A 253 -18.95 30.93 -36.63
C THR A 253 -18.79 32.42 -36.98
N GLU A 254 -18.92 33.31 -35.98
CA GLU A 254 -18.68 34.75 -36.12
C GLU A 254 -17.22 35.06 -36.50
N ILE A 255 -16.25 34.47 -35.78
CA ILE A 255 -14.82 34.58 -36.10
C ILE A 255 -14.51 34.13 -37.53
N GLN A 256 -15.15 33.07 -38.01
CA GLN A 256 -14.92 32.56 -39.35
C GLN A 256 -15.48 33.48 -40.44
N LYS A 257 -16.61 34.17 -40.19
CA LYS A 257 -17.11 35.25 -41.08
C LYS A 257 -16.16 36.44 -41.09
N SER A 258 -15.65 36.87 -39.94
CA SER A 258 -14.68 37.97 -39.85
C SER A 258 -13.38 37.67 -40.57
N LYS A 259 -12.91 36.42 -40.58
CA LYS A 259 -11.73 36.01 -41.36
C LYS A 259 -11.92 36.18 -42.86
N ILE A 260 -13.03 35.68 -43.41
CA ILE A 260 -13.35 35.80 -44.84
C ILE A 260 -13.40 37.29 -45.24
N TYR A 261 -14.04 38.13 -44.43
CA TYR A 261 -14.10 39.58 -44.66
C TYR A 261 -12.72 40.27 -44.62
N ILE A 262 -11.81 39.83 -43.74
CA ILE A 262 -10.42 40.33 -43.70
C ILE A 262 -9.65 39.88 -44.96
N GLU A 263 -9.85 38.65 -45.43
CA GLU A 263 -9.23 38.14 -46.67
C GLU A 263 -9.70 38.93 -47.91
N GLU A 264 -10.98 39.30 -47.98
CA GLU A 264 -11.51 40.21 -49.01
C GLU A 264 -10.87 41.61 -48.93
N LEU A 265 -10.82 42.23 -47.74
CA LEU A 265 -10.19 43.54 -47.56
C LEU A 265 -8.70 43.56 -47.90
N VAL A 266 -7.97 42.48 -47.61
CA VAL A 266 -6.54 42.36 -47.99
C VAL A 266 -6.39 42.35 -49.51
N LYS A 267 -7.28 41.64 -50.23
CA LYS A 267 -7.28 41.62 -51.69
C LYS A 267 -7.56 43.01 -52.28
N ASP A 268 -8.55 43.74 -51.75
CA ASP A 268 -8.86 45.11 -52.16
C ASP A 268 -7.67 46.06 -51.93
N ILE A 269 -6.95 45.90 -50.82
CA ILE A 269 -5.72 46.66 -50.51
C ILE A 269 -4.61 46.35 -51.52
N GLU A 270 -4.45 45.08 -51.93
CA GLU A 270 -3.46 44.68 -52.95
C GLU A 270 -3.79 45.30 -54.32
N GLU A 271 -5.06 45.27 -54.74
CA GLU A 271 -5.52 45.90 -55.99
C GLU A 271 -5.34 47.43 -55.97
N LEU A 272 -5.62 48.08 -54.82
CA LEU A 272 -5.40 49.51 -54.63
C LEU A 272 -3.90 49.89 -54.68
N LYS A 273 -3.00 49.06 -54.15
CA LYS A 273 -1.54 49.28 -54.27
C LYS A 273 -1.09 49.23 -55.73
N ILE A 274 -1.57 48.26 -56.51
CA ILE A 274 -1.23 48.12 -57.93
C ILE A 274 -1.69 49.38 -58.69
N MET A 275 -2.95 49.80 -58.51
CA MET A 275 -3.47 51.02 -59.14
C MET A 275 -2.72 52.29 -58.72
N LEU A 276 -2.27 52.38 -57.46
CA LEU A 276 -1.47 53.51 -56.98
C LEU A 276 -0.08 53.52 -57.64
N ASN A 277 0.55 52.35 -57.81
CA ASN A 277 1.86 52.21 -58.44
C ASN A 277 1.80 52.59 -59.92
N ASP A 278 0.86 52.03 -60.69
CA ASP A 278 0.60 52.37 -62.09
C ASP A 278 0.36 53.89 -62.29
N LYS A 279 -0.31 54.53 -61.33
CA LYS A 279 -0.59 55.97 -61.38
C LYS A 279 0.65 56.80 -61.01
N SER A 280 1.47 56.32 -60.08
CA SER A 280 2.75 56.94 -59.73
C SER A 280 3.74 56.87 -60.89
N GLU A 281 3.80 55.76 -61.61
CA GLU A 281 4.65 55.56 -62.79
C GLU A 281 4.23 56.51 -63.92
N LYS A 282 2.93 56.59 -64.25
CA LYS A 282 2.41 57.57 -65.22
C LYS A 282 2.68 59.02 -64.84
N TYR A 283 2.56 59.38 -63.55
CA TYR A 283 2.94 60.73 -63.11
C TYR A 283 4.44 60.99 -63.20
N PHE A 284 5.28 59.97 -62.99
CA PHE A 284 6.73 60.09 -63.15
C PHE A 284 7.13 60.28 -64.62
N ASP A 285 6.48 59.58 -65.54
CA ASP A 285 6.65 59.75 -66.98
C ASP A 285 6.20 61.14 -67.44
N GLU A 286 4.99 61.59 -67.04
CA GLU A 286 4.48 62.93 -67.32
C GLU A 286 5.40 64.03 -66.78
N LEU A 287 5.94 63.85 -65.56
CA LEU A 287 6.87 64.81 -64.95
C LEU A 287 8.22 64.83 -65.69
N SER A 288 8.72 63.66 -66.09
CA SER A 288 9.97 63.52 -66.86
C SER A 288 9.86 64.20 -68.22
N MET A 289 8.82 63.89 -69.01
CA MET A 289 8.57 64.53 -70.30
C MET A 289 8.41 66.06 -70.16
N ARG A 290 7.78 66.52 -69.07
CA ARG A 290 7.62 67.94 -68.80
C ARG A 290 8.94 68.62 -68.42
N TRP A 291 9.77 67.96 -67.61
CA TRP A 291 11.10 68.46 -67.22
C TRP A 291 12.06 68.54 -68.41
N GLU A 292 12.02 67.55 -69.30
CA GLU A 292 12.78 67.54 -70.56
C GLU A 292 12.34 68.69 -71.48
N SER A 293 11.03 68.90 -71.61
CA SER A 293 10.44 70.01 -72.40
C SER A 293 10.80 71.38 -71.83
N GLU A 294 10.66 71.59 -70.51
CA GLU A 294 10.93 72.87 -69.85
C GLU A 294 12.44 73.20 -69.71
N ASN A 295 13.35 72.25 -69.97
CA ASN A 295 14.81 72.47 -69.95
C ASN A 295 15.52 72.18 -71.28
N GLN A 296 14.82 72.12 -72.43
CA GLN A 296 15.47 71.92 -73.74
C GLN A 296 16.56 72.96 -74.02
N ASP A 297 16.31 74.23 -73.72
CA ASP A 297 17.30 75.31 -73.90
C ASP A 297 18.57 75.07 -73.05
N LYS A 298 18.42 74.60 -71.80
CA LYS A 298 19.57 74.31 -70.93
C LYS A 298 20.29 73.02 -71.31
N MET A 299 19.61 72.05 -71.92
CA MET A 299 20.24 70.88 -72.52
C MET A 299 21.08 71.28 -73.74
N TYR A 300 20.60 72.23 -74.54
CA TYR A 300 21.34 72.81 -75.65
C TYR A 300 22.56 73.61 -75.15
N ASP A 301 22.38 74.51 -74.19
CA ASP A 301 23.48 75.26 -73.56
C ASP A 301 24.53 74.32 -72.95
N ARG A 302 24.11 73.23 -72.31
CA ARG A 302 25.02 72.20 -71.78
C ARG A 302 25.81 71.51 -72.89
N LEU A 303 25.17 71.10 -73.99
CA LEU A 303 25.86 70.48 -75.12
C LEU A 303 26.89 71.42 -75.76
N VAL A 304 26.55 72.70 -75.92
CA VAL A 304 27.48 73.73 -76.40
C VAL A 304 28.64 73.95 -75.42
N LEU A 305 28.40 73.89 -74.10
CA LEU A 305 29.46 73.96 -73.10
C LEU A 305 30.33 72.70 -73.06
N GLU A 306 29.77 71.51 -73.27
CA GLU A 306 30.53 70.26 -73.38
C GLU A 306 31.40 70.24 -74.65
N GLU A 307 30.92 70.80 -75.76
CA GLU A 307 31.70 70.99 -76.99
C GLU A 307 32.89 71.96 -76.77
N HIS A 308 32.65 73.13 -76.15
CA HIS A 308 33.74 74.06 -75.79
C HIS A 308 34.73 73.46 -74.76
N ILE A 309 34.27 72.67 -73.79
CA ILE A 309 35.15 71.96 -72.85
C ILE A 309 36.05 70.98 -73.62
N SER A 310 35.48 70.22 -74.56
CA SER A 310 36.24 69.30 -75.41
C SER A 310 37.29 70.02 -76.27
N GLU A 311 36.95 71.18 -76.85
CA GLU A 311 37.93 72.02 -77.56
C GLU A 311 39.06 72.52 -76.64
N PHE A 312 38.73 72.96 -75.41
CA PHE A 312 39.74 73.38 -74.45
C PHE A 312 40.60 72.21 -73.94
N GLU A 313 40.06 71.00 -73.77
CA GLU A 313 40.86 69.81 -73.42
C GLU A 313 41.85 69.43 -74.52
N VAL A 314 41.50 69.62 -75.79
CA VAL A 314 42.42 69.45 -76.93
C VAL A 314 43.53 70.52 -76.89
N GLN A 315 43.17 71.79 -76.70
CA GLN A 315 44.15 72.88 -76.59
C GLN A 315 45.09 72.71 -75.38
N ILE A 316 44.58 72.23 -74.25
CA ILE A 316 45.38 71.91 -73.07
C ILE A 316 46.39 70.80 -73.40
N LYS A 317 45.97 69.71 -74.06
CA LYS A 317 46.89 68.64 -74.48
C LYS A 317 47.97 69.12 -75.45
N GLU A 318 47.61 69.95 -76.43
CA GLU A 318 48.59 70.55 -77.34
C GLU A 318 49.60 71.43 -76.58
N LEU A 319 49.14 72.22 -75.61
CA LEU A 319 50.01 73.03 -74.76
C LEU A 319 50.86 72.19 -73.81
N GLU A 320 50.33 71.11 -73.24
CA GLU A 320 51.08 70.15 -72.41
C GLU A 320 52.16 69.42 -73.23
N GLU A 321 51.88 69.03 -74.47
CA GLU A 321 52.87 68.44 -75.37
C GLU A 321 53.95 69.46 -75.76
N ILE A 322 53.58 70.72 -76.01
CA ILE A 322 54.53 71.82 -76.24
C ILE A 322 55.38 72.07 -74.99
N ILE A 323 54.79 72.12 -73.79
CA ILE A 323 55.49 72.30 -72.52
C ILE A 323 56.46 71.13 -72.31
N SER A 324 56.02 69.88 -72.44
CA SER A 324 56.87 68.68 -72.33
C SER A 324 58.04 68.70 -73.33
N ASN A 325 57.81 69.11 -74.58
CA ASN A 325 58.89 69.31 -75.56
C ASN A 325 59.87 70.43 -75.15
N LYS A 326 59.36 71.53 -74.60
CA LYS A 326 60.19 72.66 -74.13
C LYS A 326 60.95 72.32 -72.86
N GLU A 327 60.36 71.58 -71.92
CA GLU A 327 61.00 71.07 -70.72
C GLU A 327 62.05 70.03 -71.08
N SER A 328 61.78 69.08 -71.99
CA SER A 328 62.80 68.17 -72.51
C SER A 328 63.95 68.90 -73.21
N LEU A 329 63.67 69.98 -73.95
CA LEU A 329 64.71 70.84 -74.54
C LEU A 329 65.51 71.59 -73.47
N LEU A 330 64.85 72.11 -72.44
CA LEU A 330 65.46 72.88 -71.36
C LEU A 330 66.27 71.98 -70.42
N GLU A 331 65.83 70.75 -70.19
CA GLU A 331 66.56 69.70 -69.49
C GLU A 331 67.76 69.21 -70.31
N LYS A 332 67.62 69.03 -71.64
CA LYS A 332 68.77 68.80 -72.54
C LYS A 332 69.75 69.97 -72.55
N TRP A 333 69.28 71.21 -72.45
CA TRP A 333 70.14 72.39 -72.40
C TRP A 333 70.83 72.53 -71.04
N ASN A 334 70.11 72.31 -69.94
CA ASN A 334 70.69 72.29 -68.59
C ASN A 334 71.72 71.16 -68.46
N TYR A 335 71.40 69.94 -68.93
CA TYR A 335 72.36 68.84 -69.04
C TYR A 335 73.54 69.23 -69.93
N SER A 336 73.33 69.89 -71.07
CA SER A 336 74.43 70.35 -71.92
C SER A 336 75.29 71.43 -71.25
N ILE A 337 74.71 72.29 -70.41
CA ILE A 337 75.40 73.35 -69.66
C ILE A 337 76.17 72.75 -68.47
N GLU A 338 75.54 71.93 -67.65
CA GLU A 338 76.20 71.21 -66.54
C GLU A 338 77.29 70.27 -67.06
N ASN A 339 77.07 69.59 -68.18
CA ASN A 339 78.06 68.73 -68.83
C ASN A 339 79.09 69.52 -69.67
N PHE A 340 78.90 70.83 -69.89
CA PHE A 340 79.92 71.71 -70.48
C PHE A 340 80.81 72.33 -69.40
N TYR A 341 80.23 72.79 -68.28
CA TYR A 341 80.99 73.35 -67.15
C TYR A 341 81.64 72.25 -66.28
N GLY A 342 80.91 71.18 -65.95
CA GLY A 342 81.40 70.06 -65.14
C GLY A 342 82.43 69.18 -65.85
N GLU A 343 82.46 69.18 -67.17
CA GLU A 343 83.48 68.48 -67.97
C GLU A 343 84.39 69.42 -68.77
N ILE A 344 84.50 70.72 -68.47
CA ILE A 344 85.45 71.56 -69.23
C ILE A 344 86.90 71.15 -68.93
N ASP A 345 87.21 70.92 -67.65
CA ASP A 345 88.51 70.40 -67.20
C ASP A 345 88.72 68.93 -67.59
N LYS A 346 87.61 68.17 -67.70
CA LYS A 346 87.60 66.75 -68.03
C LYS A 346 87.78 66.52 -69.54
N LYS A 347 87.08 67.26 -70.41
CA LYS A 347 87.17 67.19 -71.89
C LYS A 347 88.50 67.69 -72.44
N ILE A 348 89.21 68.61 -71.77
CA ILE A 348 90.60 68.95 -72.11
C ILE A 348 91.55 67.75 -71.90
N ILE A 349 91.21 66.85 -70.97
CA ILE A 349 91.99 65.65 -70.63
C ILE A 349 91.51 64.41 -71.42
N GLU A 350 90.19 64.26 -71.61
CA GLU A 350 89.57 63.11 -72.27
C GLU A 350 89.65 63.18 -73.80
N HIS A 351 89.68 64.38 -74.42
CA HIS A 351 90.06 64.50 -75.83
C HIS A 351 91.54 64.09 -76.09
N ARG A 352 92.30 63.82 -75.03
CA ARG A 352 93.67 63.27 -75.05
C ARG A 352 93.75 61.78 -74.71
N ILE A 353 92.66 61.16 -74.25
CA ILE A 353 92.63 59.77 -73.74
C ILE A 353 91.60 58.91 -74.49
N GLU A 354 90.49 59.47 -74.95
CA GLU A 354 89.41 58.74 -75.63
C GLU A 354 89.51 58.79 -77.17
N SER A 355 90.74 58.95 -77.69
CA SER A 355 91.08 58.49 -79.04
C SER A 355 91.38 56.98 -79.09
N LYS A 356 90.94 56.19 -78.08
CA LYS A 356 91.46 54.83 -77.86
C LYS A 356 90.50 53.67 -77.57
N LEU A 357 89.32 53.83 -76.95
CA LEU A 357 88.48 52.67 -76.56
C LEU A 357 86.97 52.89 -76.78
N PHE A 358 86.25 51.78 -76.95
CA PHE A 358 84.99 51.62 -77.72
C PHE A 358 83.74 51.31 -76.85
N SER A 359 82.56 51.58 -77.44
CA SER A 359 81.28 50.81 -77.42
C SER A 359 80.43 50.57 -76.14
N ASP A 360 79.19 51.09 -76.22
CA ASP A 360 77.87 50.40 -76.10
C ASP A 360 77.20 49.93 -74.76
N TYR A 361 75.99 50.51 -74.56
CA TYR A 361 74.69 49.92 -74.13
C TYR A 361 74.39 49.34 -72.70
N ALA A 362 73.71 50.15 -71.87
CA ALA A 362 72.29 50.06 -71.44
C ALA A 362 71.68 48.92 -70.51
N LEU A 363 71.00 49.41 -69.43
CA LEU A 363 69.63 49.08 -68.88
C LEU A 363 69.32 47.88 -67.91
N ALA A 364 68.65 48.24 -66.77
CA ALA A 364 67.44 47.65 -66.12
C ALA A 364 67.46 46.21 -65.47
N THR A 365 66.59 45.74 -64.53
CA THR A 365 65.65 46.26 -63.46
C THR A 365 65.11 45.09 -62.55
N ASN A 366 64.78 45.38 -61.28
CA ASN A 366 63.60 44.92 -60.44
C ASN A 366 63.28 43.44 -59.99
N GLU A 367 62.90 43.31 -58.68
CA GLU A 367 61.69 42.63 -58.06
C GLU A 367 61.42 41.08 -58.05
N THR A 368 60.48 40.43 -57.28
CA THR A 368 59.82 40.60 -55.93
C THR A 368 59.10 39.30 -55.38
N ASN A 369 58.81 39.25 -54.06
CA ASN A 369 57.62 38.67 -53.33
C ASN A 369 57.25 37.13 -53.20
N SER A 370 56.77 36.74 -51.98
CA SER A 370 55.42 36.14 -51.65
C SER A 370 55.23 34.83 -50.79
N ALA A 371 54.43 34.96 -49.70
CA ALA A 371 53.23 34.20 -49.21
C ALA A 371 53.12 32.69 -48.76
N GLN A 372 52.70 32.51 -47.48
CA GLN A 372 51.61 31.69 -46.85
C GLN A 372 51.28 30.18 -47.11
N LYS A 373 50.75 29.49 -46.06
CA LYS A 373 49.90 28.27 -46.12
C LYS A 373 49.07 27.94 -44.84
N ILE A 374 48.05 27.08 -44.94
CA ILE A 374 47.10 26.61 -43.88
C ILE A 374 47.13 25.05 -43.77
N LEU A 375 46.75 24.46 -42.62
CA LEU A 375 46.70 23.00 -42.37
C LEU A 375 45.50 22.54 -41.49
N SER A 376 45.24 21.23 -41.46
CA SER A 376 44.12 20.52 -40.80
C SER A 376 44.61 19.45 -39.80
N GLN A 377 43.83 19.13 -38.74
CA GLN A 377 44.07 17.96 -37.84
C GLN A 377 42.96 17.67 -36.81
N GLY A 378 42.87 16.39 -36.38
CA GLY A 378 42.48 15.87 -35.05
C GLY A 378 41.22 16.38 -34.31
N GLY A 379 40.28 15.48 -34.02
CA GLY A 379 39.06 15.78 -33.25
C GLY A 379 39.25 15.96 -31.74
N SER A 380 39.81 17.09 -31.32
CA SER A 380 39.69 17.60 -29.94
C SER A 380 38.26 18.09 -29.64
N ALA A 381 37.83 18.03 -28.37
CA ALA A 381 36.55 18.62 -27.99
C ALA A 381 36.52 20.15 -28.20
N PHE A 382 35.38 20.67 -28.66
CA PHE A 382 35.22 22.07 -29.04
C PHE A 382 34.74 22.90 -27.85
N VAL A 383 35.39 24.04 -27.58
CA VAL A 383 35.08 24.91 -26.43
C VAL A 383 34.68 26.29 -26.91
N LEU A 384 33.46 26.71 -26.56
CA LEU A 384 33.04 28.12 -26.59
C LEU A 384 33.29 28.69 -25.20
N LYS A 385 34.28 29.58 -25.08
CA LYS A 385 34.57 30.28 -23.82
C LYS A 385 33.34 30.99 -23.27
N GLY A 386 33.11 30.83 -21.98
CA GLY A 386 32.09 31.57 -21.25
C GLY A 386 32.50 33.00 -20.94
N GLN A 387 31.62 33.74 -20.25
CA GLN A 387 31.86 35.12 -19.82
C GLN A 387 31.27 35.37 -18.43
N THR A 388 32.14 35.83 -17.51
CA THR A 388 31.79 36.28 -16.16
C THR A 388 31.74 37.81 -16.07
N GLY A 389 31.12 38.37 -15.05
CA GLY A 389 31.14 39.82 -14.77
C GLY A 389 30.29 40.65 -15.74
N LEU A 390 29.16 40.10 -16.17
CA LEU A 390 28.09 40.86 -16.84
C LEU A 390 27.41 41.79 -15.82
N ASP A 391 26.81 42.88 -16.27
CA ASP A 391 25.92 43.70 -15.45
C ASP A 391 24.70 42.84 -15.05
N ASN A 392 24.74 42.29 -13.83
CA ASN A 392 23.74 41.39 -13.29
C ASN A 392 22.98 42.03 -12.12
N GLU A 393 21.69 41.69 -12.03
CA GLU A 393 20.85 42.12 -10.92
C GLU A 393 20.98 41.09 -9.79
N SER A 394 21.19 41.53 -8.54
CA SER A 394 21.16 40.62 -7.39
C SER A 394 19.71 40.36 -6.98
N CYS A 395 19.25 39.11 -7.09
CA CYS A 395 17.90 38.75 -6.66
C CYS A 395 17.77 38.89 -5.14
N LYS A 396 16.77 39.65 -4.69
CA LYS A 396 16.46 39.87 -3.27
C LYS A 396 15.66 38.73 -2.68
N ASP A 397 14.77 38.14 -3.48
CA ASP A 397 13.89 37.06 -3.10
C ASP A 397 13.66 36.05 -4.23
N VAL A 398 12.96 34.98 -3.88
CA VAL A 398 12.72 33.82 -4.75
C VAL A 398 11.67 34.13 -5.83
N ASP A 399 10.77 35.08 -5.61
CA ASP A 399 9.75 35.46 -6.60
C ASP A 399 10.36 36.35 -7.70
N GLU A 400 11.23 37.31 -7.35
CA GLU A 400 12.04 38.10 -8.32
C GLU A 400 12.88 37.18 -9.21
N TYR A 401 13.49 36.14 -8.64
CA TYR A 401 14.19 35.10 -9.40
C TYR A 401 13.24 34.36 -10.38
N PHE A 402 12.05 33.97 -9.93
CA PHE A 402 11.10 33.26 -10.81
C PHE A 402 10.53 34.14 -11.92
N GLU A 403 10.33 35.44 -11.70
CA GLU A 403 9.98 36.39 -12.76
C GLU A 403 11.08 36.48 -13.84
N ILE A 404 12.36 36.49 -13.43
CA ILE A 404 13.50 36.52 -14.37
C ILE A 404 13.57 35.22 -15.18
N VAL A 405 13.38 34.08 -14.53
CA VAL A 405 13.26 32.77 -15.19
C VAL A 405 12.10 32.75 -16.18
N GLU A 406 10.91 33.23 -15.80
CA GLU A 406 9.70 33.21 -16.64
C GLU A 406 9.91 34.06 -17.90
N ASN A 407 10.48 35.26 -17.75
CA ASN A 407 10.89 36.11 -18.85
C ASN A 407 11.90 35.42 -19.78
N ASN A 408 12.96 34.83 -19.23
CA ASN A 408 14.01 34.15 -20.02
C ASN A 408 13.47 32.93 -20.79
N LEU A 409 12.68 32.06 -20.13
CA LEU A 409 12.09 30.87 -20.74
C LEU A 409 11.03 31.23 -21.81
N THR A 410 10.22 32.25 -21.56
CA THR A 410 9.25 32.80 -22.53
C THR A 410 9.96 33.39 -23.75
N ASN A 411 11.09 34.08 -23.55
CA ASN A 411 11.89 34.68 -24.62
C ASN A 411 12.51 33.63 -25.55
N ILE A 412 13.05 32.52 -25.02
CA ILE A 412 13.57 31.42 -25.85
C ILE A 412 12.48 30.54 -26.48
N GLY A 413 11.23 30.63 -26.01
CA GLY A 413 10.07 29.98 -26.62
C GLY A 413 9.64 28.66 -25.97
N VAL A 414 9.99 28.40 -24.71
CA VAL A 414 9.46 27.27 -23.94
C VAL A 414 7.94 27.43 -23.75
N LYS A 415 7.18 26.32 -23.81
CA LYS A 415 5.72 26.25 -23.54
C LYS A 415 5.37 25.33 -22.36
N MET A 416 6.38 24.82 -21.67
CA MET A 416 6.22 24.03 -20.45
C MET A 416 6.26 24.98 -19.25
N PRO A 417 5.43 24.79 -18.21
CA PRO A 417 5.39 25.72 -17.08
C PRO A 417 6.78 26.00 -16.51
N GLU A 418 7.10 27.28 -16.42
CA GLU A 418 8.44 27.82 -16.21
C GLU A 418 8.96 27.45 -14.82
N ARG A 419 8.05 27.46 -13.83
CA ARG A 419 8.24 26.94 -12.47
C ARG A 419 8.56 25.44 -12.47
N THR A 420 7.95 24.61 -13.32
CA THR A 420 8.22 23.15 -13.35
C THR A 420 9.67 22.85 -13.76
N ILE A 421 10.19 23.54 -14.77
CA ILE A 421 11.57 23.35 -15.24
C ILE A 421 12.57 23.92 -14.22
N SER A 422 12.33 25.13 -13.72
CA SER A 422 13.26 25.79 -12.79
C SER A 422 13.27 25.16 -11.40
N HIS A 423 12.13 24.71 -10.86
CA HIS A 423 12.07 23.94 -9.61
C HIS A 423 12.93 22.66 -9.72
N CYS A 424 12.80 21.91 -10.82
CA CYS A 424 13.62 20.71 -11.06
C CYS A 424 15.11 21.03 -11.23
N PHE A 425 15.45 22.10 -11.96
CA PHE A 425 16.84 22.53 -12.16
C PHE A 425 17.50 22.94 -10.83
N ASN A 426 16.81 23.74 -10.03
CA ASN A 426 17.31 24.21 -8.73
C ASN A 426 17.40 23.07 -7.72
N ALA A 427 16.35 22.25 -7.61
CA ALA A 427 16.36 21.07 -6.75
C ALA A 427 17.53 20.14 -7.10
N ALA A 428 17.78 19.85 -8.38
CA ALA A 428 18.90 19.02 -8.82
C ALA A 428 20.25 19.53 -8.32
N ILE A 429 20.53 20.81 -8.58
CA ILE A 429 21.78 21.47 -8.19
C ILE A 429 21.97 21.48 -6.68
N ASN A 430 20.90 21.76 -5.92
CA ASN A 430 20.93 21.84 -4.46
C ASN A 430 21.18 20.48 -3.80
N VAL A 431 20.76 19.38 -4.44
CA VAL A 431 21.03 18.00 -3.98
C VAL A 431 22.27 17.38 -4.62
N ASN A 432 23.05 18.16 -5.37
CA ASN A 432 24.26 17.74 -6.09
C ASN A 432 24.03 16.66 -7.18
N LEU A 433 22.82 16.59 -7.73
CA LEU A 433 22.56 15.87 -8.98
C LEU A 433 22.90 16.79 -10.17
N VAL A 434 23.56 16.24 -11.19
CA VAL A 434 23.87 17.00 -12.41
C VAL A 434 22.60 17.12 -13.27
N PRO A 435 22.13 18.33 -13.63
CA PRO A 435 20.97 18.47 -14.49
C PRO A 435 21.31 17.99 -15.92
N LEU A 436 20.43 17.15 -16.48
CA LEU A 436 20.43 16.74 -17.89
C LEU A 436 19.15 17.28 -18.53
N ILE A 437 19.30 18.35 -19.31
CA ILE A 437 18.19 18.98 -20.02
C ILE A 437 18.04 18.32 -21.38
N CYS A 438 16.85 17.78 -21.63
CA CYS A 438 16.57 16.97 -22.81
C CYS A 438 15.45 17.60 -23.64
N GLY A 439 15.69 17.78 -24.94
CA GLY A 439 14.68 18.25 -25.89
C GLY A 439 15.22 19.28 -26.88
N TYR A 440 14.39 19.61 -27.87
CA TYR A 440 14.72 20.58 -28.91
C TYR A 440 15.15 21.93 -28.30
N ASN A 441 16.29 22.47 -28.73
CA ASN A 441 16.93 23.67 -28.15
C ASN A 441 17.35 23.54 -26.66
N ALA A 442 17.70 22.35 -26.15
CA ALA A 442 18.17 22.15 -24.77
C ALA A 442 19.26 23.14 -24.33
N ARG A 443 20.25 23.46 -25.19
CA ARG A 443 21.27 24.52 -24.96
C ARG A 443 20.63 25.84 -24.53
N LYS A 444 19.58 26.30 -25.22
CA LYS A 444 18.91 27.59 -24.92
C LYS A 444 18.23 27.58 -23.55
N ILE A 445 17.65 26.43 -23.15
CA ILE A 445 17.04 26.27 -21.82
C ILE A 445 18.13 26.33 -20.74
N ALA A 446 19.24 25.61 -20.92
CA ALA A 446 20.37 25.64 -20.00
C ALA A 446 20.93 27.07 -19.84
N LEU A 447 21.15 27.78 -20.95
CA LEU A 447 21.58 29.19 -20.95
C LEU A 447 20.61 30.10 -20.20
N ALA A 448 19.29 29.98 -20.46
CA ALA A 448 18.27 30.80 -19.81
C ALA A 448 18.20 30.59 -18.28
N LEU A 449 18.37 29.35 -17.81
CA LEU A 449 18.36 29.00 -16.38
C LEU A 449 19.66 29.40 -15.69
N ILE A 450 20.80 29.22 -16.35
CA ILE A 450 22.11 29.62 -15.83
C ILE A 450 22.21 31.14 -15.72
N ALA A 451 21.81 31.87 -16.77
CA ALA A 451 21.77 33.33 -16.76
C ALA A 451 20.92 33.89 -15.60
N ALA A 452 19.78 33.25 -15.30
CA ALA A 452 18.88 33.66 -14.22
C ALA A 452 19.38 33.28 -12.80
N ARG A 453 20.21 32.24 -12.64
CA ARG A 453 20.70 31.78 -11.32
C ARG A 453 22.09 32.31 -10.96
N TYR A 454 22.99 32.42 -11.93
CA TYR A 454 24.41 32.68 -11.69
C TYR A 454 24.93 33.95 -12.39
N GLY A 455 24.10 34.63 -13.19
CA GLY A 455 24.45 35.89 -13.84
C GLY A 455 25.60 35.82 -14.84
N GLU A 456 25.96 34.62 -15.33
CA GLU A 456 27.08 34.39 -16.25
C GLU A 456 26.62 33.72 -17.55
N ILE A 457 27.45 33.84 -18.60
CA ILE A 457 27.33 33.02 -19.81
C ILE A 457 28.25 31.80 -19.60
N PRO A 458 27.73 30.57 -19.47
CA PRO A 458 28.54 29.39 -19.19
C PRO A 458 29.48 29.06 -20.34
N GLU A 459 30.65 28.50 -20.02
CA GLU A 459 31.51 27.84 -21.00
C GLU A 459 30.82 26.60 -21.56
N ILE A 460 30.86 26.41 -22.88
CA ILE A 460 30.18 25.29 -23.57
C ILE A 460 31.22 24.36 -24.17
N ILE A 461 31.18 23.09 -23.76
CA ILE A 461 32.05 22.02 -24.26
C ILE A 461 31.18 21.10 -25.14
N SER A 462 31.36 21.14 -26.45
CA SER A 462 30.70 20.23 -27.39
C SER A 462 31.60 19.03 -27.68
N LEU A 463 31.12 17.82 -27.37
CA LEU A 463 31.91 16.59 -27.49
C LEU A 463 31.77 15.97 -28.89
N PRO A 464 32.88 15.55 -29.54
CA PRO A 464 32.81 14.89 -30.84
C PRO A 464 32.31 13.44 -30.70
N ILE A 465 31.67 12.94 -31.76
CA ILE A 465 31.18 11.57 -31.85
C ILE A 465 32.33 10.59 -31.54
N GLY A 466 32.09 9.64 -30.64
CA GLY A 466 33.07 8.65 -30.22
C GLY A 466 34.13 9.14 -29.22
N PHE A 467 33.95 10.33 -28.62
CA PHE A 467 34.83 10.81 -27.54
C PHE A 467 34.95 9.77 -26.40
N SER A 468 36.16 9.60 -25.89
CA SER A 468 36.52 8.53 -24.94
C SER A 468 37.50 8.95 -23.82
N ASN A 469 37.92 10.22 -23.78
CA ASN A 469 38.99 10.68 -22.89
C ASN A 469 38.45 11.41 -21.64
N SER A 470 38.22 10.66 -20.55
CA SER A 470 37.69 11.23 -19.30
C SER A 470 38.64 12.20 -18.60
N ILE A 471 39.95 12.05 -18.78
CA ILE A 471 40.95 12.94 -18.19
C ILE A 471 40.88 14.32 -18.85
N GLU A 472 40.84 14.34 -20.19
CA GLU A 472 40.72 15.57 -20.98
C GLU A 472 39.42 16.33 -20.64
N LEU A 473 38.27 15.66 -20.59
CA LEU A 473 37.01 16.30 -20.19
C LEU A 473 37.08 16.91 -18.77
N ILE A 474 37.65 16.18 -17.80
CA ILE A 474 37.80 16.69 -16.42
C ILE A 474 38.77 17.88 -16.37
N ASP A 475 39.85 17.85 -17.14
CA ASP A 475 40.81 18.96 -17.22
C ASP A 475 40.22 20.19 -17.90
N MET A 476 39.39 20.01 -18.94
CA MET A 476 38.63 21.11 -19.56
C MET A 476 37.64 21.72 -18.56
N ILE A 477 36.87 20.89 -17.85
CA ILE A 477 35.94 21.33 -16.79
C ILE A 477 36.65 22.14 -15.69
N LYS A 478 37.83 21.70 -15.24
CA LYS A 478 38.62 22.42 -14.22
C LYS A 478 39.18 23.75 -14.73
N ARG A 479 39.60 23.82 -16.00
CA ARG A 479 40.23 24.99 -16.61
C ARG A 479 39.24 26.05 -17.09
N ALA A 480 37.96 25.71 -17.21
CA ALA A 480 36.90 26.64 -17.58
C ALA A 480 36.91 27.89 -16.70
N GLU A 481 36.72 29.07 -17.30
CA GLU A 481 36.80 30.35 -16.59
C GLU A 481 35.53 30.63 -15.74
N THR A 482 34.38 30.10 -16.15
CA THR A 482 33.07 30.27 -15.51
C THR A 482 32.79 29.28 -14.38
N LYS A 483 31.84 29.57 -13.50
CA LYS A 483 31.41 28.64 -12.43
C LYS A 483 30.55 27.50 -13.00
N THR A 484 29.69 27.83 -13.95
CA THR A 484 28.82 26.91 -14.70
C THR A 484 29.39 26.54 -16.05
N ILE A 485 29.09 25.31 -16.49
CA ILE A 485 29.61 24.73 -17.74
C ILE A 485 28.47 23.92 -18.38
N ILE A 486 28.23 24.11 -19.67
CA ILE A 486 27.34 23.25 -20.44
C ILE A 486 28.19 22.22 -21.18
N VAL A 487 27.87 20.93 -21.05
CA VAL A 487 28.48 19.86 -21.85
C VAL A 487 27.42 19.26 -22.76
N GLU A 488 27.66 19.34 -24.07
CA GLU A 488 26.70 18.98 -25.10
C GLU A 488 27.00 17.63 -25.71
N ASP A 489 25.94 17.01 -26.25
CA ASP A 489 25.96 15.74 -26.97
C ASP A 489 26.64 14.60 -26.19
N ALA A 490 26.62 14.71 -24.86
CA ALA A 490 27.32 13.81 -23.94
C ALA A 490 26.70 12.40 -23.83
N PHE A 491 25.51 12.20 -24.40
CA PHE A 491 24.74 10.95 -24.34
C PHE A 491 24.32 10.53 -25.76
N GLY A 492 24.41 9.24 -26.08
CA GLY A 492 23.99 8.69 -27.37
C GLY A 492 24.98 8.86 -28.54
N THR A 493 25.95 9.78 -28.44
CA THR A 493 26.97 10.02 -29.50
C THR A 493 28.39 9.55 -29.13
N MET A 494 28.66 9.31 -27.85
CA MET A 494 29.99 9.00 -27.31
C MET A 494 29.92 7.92 -26.23
N ASN A 495 31.06 7.50 -25.66
CA ASN A 495 31.07 6.51 -24.58
C ASN A 495 30.69 7.15 -23.24
N GLU A 496 29.46 6.95 -22.77
CA GLU A 496 28.96 7.62 -21.56
C GLU A 496 29.76 7.29 -20.28
N ASN A 497 30.48 6.16 -20.26
CA ASN A 497 31.35 5.80 -19.12
C ASN A 497 32.45 6.85 -18.85
N VAL A 498 32.79 7.67 -19.85
CA VAL A 498 33.68 8.84 -19.74
C VAL A 498 33.20 9.84 -18.68
N LEU A 499 31.88 9.93 -18.45
CA LEU A 499 31.27 10.86 -17.51
C LEU A 499 31.31 10.36 -16.06
N LEU A 500 31.38 9.04 -15.83
CA LEU A 500 31.29 8.44 -14.48
C LEU A 500 32.36 8.94 -13.50
N PRO A 501 33.63 9.15 -13.88
CA PRO A 501 34.64 9.72 -12.98
C PRO A 501 34.32 11.15 -12.52
N TYR A 502 33.64 11.94 -13.36
CA TYR A 502 33.14 13.26 -12.96
C TYR A 502 31.87 13.15 -12.09
N LEU A 503 30.86 12.39 -12.56
CA LEU A 503 29.57 12.21 -11.88
C LEU A 503 29.68 11.68 -10.44
N ARG A 504 30.66 10.83 -10.15
CA ARG A 504 30.92 10.31 -8.80
C ARG A 504 31.61 11.31 -7.87
N ASN A 505 32.20 12.38 -8.41
CA ASN A 505 33.10 13.29 -7.70
C ASN A 505 32.71 14.77 -7.87
N VAL A 506 31.46 15.07 -8.25
CA VAL A 506 30.98 16.44 -8.57
C VAL A 506 31.34 17.46 -7.49
N LEU A 507 31.22 17.09 -6.21
CA LEU A 507 31.57 17.93 -5.06
C LEU A 507 33.03 18.37 -5.00
N ILE A 508 33.97 17.61 -5.61
CA ILE A 508 35.41 17.88 -5.56
C ILE A 508 35.82 19.00 -6.54
N TYR A 509 35.03 19.23 -7.59
CA TYR A 509 35.43 20.11 -8.69
C TYR A 509 34.93 21.56 -8.57
N GLU A 510 34.03 21.85 -7.62
CA GLU A 510 33.40 23.17 -7.35
C GLU A 510 32.64 23.81 -8.55
N LYS A 511 32.74 23.25 -9.75
CA LYS A 511 31.99 23.64 -10.96
C LYS A 511 30.57 23.10 -10.98
N LYS A 512 29.68 23.82 -11.66
CA LYS A 512 28.28 23.46 -11.86
C LYS A 512 28.04 23.08 -13.33
N VAL A 513 28.33 21.81 -13.65
CA VAL A 513 28.08 21.24 -14.98
C VAL A 513 26.57 21.02 -15.21
N VAL A 514 26.11 21.26 -16.44
CA VAL A 514 24.80 20.91 -16.96
C VAL A 514 24.98 20.15 -18.27
N PHE A 515 24.34 18.99 -18.42
CA PHE A 515 24.35 18.24 -19.66
C PHE A 515 23.15 18.60 -20.53
N THR A 516 23.33 18.57 -21.85
CA THR A 516 22.24 18.75 -22.83
C THR A 516 22.22 17.68 -23.91
N THR A 517 21.02 17.30 -24.35
CA THR A 517 20.73 16.30 -25.41
C THR A 517 19.49 16.76 -26.18
N GLU A 518 19.44 16.56 -27.50
CA GLU A 518 18.32 17.05 -28.32
C GLU A 518 17.06 16.17 -28.21
N GLY A 519 17.21 14.86 -28.01
CA GLY A 519 16.09 13.93 -28.01
C GLY A 519 16.15 12.84 -26.93
N ALA A 520 15.01 12.59 -26.26
CA ALA A 520 14.89 11.52 -25.25
C ALA A 520 15.17 10.11 -25.81
N THR A 521 15.18 9.96 -27.14
CA THR A 521 15.61 8.76 -27.86
C THR A 521 17.09 8.43 -27.66
N GLU A 522 17.97 9.43 -27.48
CA GLU A 522 19.40 9.24 -27.20
C GLU A 522 19.62 8.56 -25.83
N LEU A 523 18.69 8.79 -24.90
CA LEU A 523 18.73 8.24 -23.54
C LEU A 523 18.20 6.80 -23.43
N LYS A 524 17.62 6.24 -24.51
CA LYS A 524 16.98 4.91 -24.50
C LYS A 524 17.91 3.77 -24.05
N TYR A 525 19.20 3.91 -24.31
CA TYR A 525 20.21 2.90 -23.98
C TYR A 525 21.06 3.27 -22.75
N LEU A 526 20.78 4.40 -22.11
CA LEU A 526 21.53 4.87 -20.94
C LEU A 526 21.25 3.95 -19.73
N PRO A 527 22.27 3.30 -19.13
CA PRO A 527 22.05 2.42 -17.98
C PRO A 527 21.50 3.16 -16.76
N MET A 528 20.54 2.56 -16.06
CA MET A 528 19.83 3.19 -14.93
C MET A 528 20.73 3.77 -13.84
N HIS A 529 21.94 3.23 -13.65
CA HIS A 529 22.89 3.71 -12.65
C HIS A 529 23.44 5.12 -12.93
N PHE A 530 23.33 5.64 -14.16
CA PHE A 530 23.67 7.04 -14.47
C PHE A 530 22.70 8.02 -13.81
N PHE A 531 21.42 7.67 -13.78
CA PHE A 531 20.39 8.51 -13.15
C PHE A 531 20.61 8.64 -11.63
N ASN A 532 21.37 7.77 -10.98
CA ASN A 532 21.78 7.97 -9.57
C ASN A 532 22.55 9.30 -9.36
N TYR A 533 23.19 9.85 -10.40
CA TYR A 533 24.00 11.07 -10.33
C TYR A 533 23.43 12.23 -11.16
N ILE A 534 22.44 11.94 -12.01
CA ILE A 534 21.88 12.88 -13.00
C ILE A 534 20.39 13.08 -12.73
N LYS A 535 19.91 14.32 -12.80
CA LYS A 535 18.47 14.63 -12.84
C LYS A 535 18.06 14.94 -14.27
N LEU A 536 17.23 14.09 -14.87
CA LEU A 536 16.62 14.34 -16.18
C LEU A 536 15.53 15.42 -16.09
N ILE A 537 15.54 16.34 -17.07
CA ILE A 537 14.55 17.39 -17.25
C ILE A 537 14.14 17.42 -18.73
N VAL A 538 13.09 16.67 -19.10
CA VAL A 538 12.59 16.63 -20.48
C VAL A 538 11.64 17.80 -20.76
N SER A 539 11.95 18.60 -21.80
CA SER A 539 11.08 19.64 -22.34
C SER A 539 10.51 19.22 -23.70
N THR A 540 9.18 19.10 -23.79
CA THR A 540 8.49 18.55 -24.97
C THR A 540 7.78 19.60 -25.85
N LYS A 541 7.71 20.85 -25.41
CA LYS A 541 6.95 21.91 -26.10
C LYS A 541 7.78 23.18 -26.21
N MET A 542 8.22 23.46 -27.43
CA MET A 542 9.05 24.61 -27.80
C MET A 542 8.48 25.31 -29.04
N ILE A 543 8.68 26.63 -29.14
CA ILE A 543 8.56 27.40 -30.38
C ILE A 543 9.97 27.77 -30.81
N ASN A 544 10.31 27.63 -32.09
CA ASN A 544 11.55 28.17 -32.61
C ASN A 544 11.47 29.70 -32.67
N LYS A 545 11.94 30.39 -31.62
CA LYS A 545 12.16 31.84 -31.58
C LYS A 545 13.64 32.15 -31.79
N SER A 546 13.93 33.26 -32.45
CA SER A 546 15.22 33.93 -32.31
C SER A 546 15.36 34.42 -30.86
N VAL A 547 16.53 34.20 -30.26
CA VAL A 547 16.78 34.50 -28.85
C VAL A 547 16.82 36.02 -28.68
N LYS A 548 15.84 36.58 -27.97
CA LYS A 548 15.93 37.93 -27.41
C LYS A 548 16.96 37.96 -26.28
N THR A 549 17.43 39.15 -25.92
CA THR A 549 18.31 39.38 -24.78
C THR A 549 17.80 38.66 -23.52
N LEU A 550 18.66 37.83 -22.92
CA LEU A 550 18.42 37.21 -21.62
C LEU A 550 18.67 38.26 -20.52
N ARG A 551 17.91 38.18 -19.43
CA ARG A 551 18.22 38.87 -18.17
C ARG A 551 19.21 38.01 -17.38
N TYR A 552 20.26 38.64 -16.86
CA TYR A 552 21.30 38.02 -16.05
C TYR A 552 21.12 38.43 -14.59
N ALA A 553 21.06 37.45 -13.69
CA ALA A 553 20.90 37.68 -12.26
C ALA A 553 21.66 36.66 -11.43
N ASP A 554 22.21 37.12 -10.30
CA ASP A 554 22.81 36.23 -9.29
C ASP A 554 21.78 35.96 -8.19
N ALA A 555 21.42 34.69 -8.08
CA ALA A 555 20.46 34.15 -7.13
C ALA A 555 21.03 32.94 -6.37
N ASP A 556 22.32 32.60 -6.49
CA ASP A 556 22.86 31.36 -5.91
C ASP A 556 22.77 31.38 -4.36
N ASN A 557 22.85 32.56 -3.76
CA ASN A 557 22.63 32.79 -2.32
C ASN A 557 21.20 32.47 -1.84
N LEU A 558 20.20 32.47 -2.72
CA LEU A 558 18.81 32.11 -2.39
C LEU A 558 18.61 30.58 -2.32
N PHE A 559 19.52 29.80 -2.92
CA PHE A 559 19.37 28.36 -3.12
C PHE A 559 20.48 27.56 -2.43
N LEU A 560 20.66 27.80 -1.12
CA LEU A 560 21.61 27.07 -0.27
C LEU A 560 21.26 25.57 -0.21
N SER A 561 22.26 24.73 -0.45
CA SER A 561 22.16 23.28 -0.28
C SER A 561 21.85 22.90 1.17
N ALA A 562 20.94 21.94 1.37
CA ALA A 562 20.64 21.37 2.68
C ALA A 562 21.15 19.93 2.78
N ASP A 563 21.52 19.53 4.00
CA ASP A 563 21.80 18.13 4.35
C ASP A 563 20.50 17.41 4.70
N TYR A 564 20.32 16.18 4.20
CA TYR A 564 19.14 15.35 4.45
C TYR A 564 19.49 14.16 5.35
N THR A 565 18.60 13.85 6.29
CA THR A 565 18.77 12.74 7.24
C THR A 565 18.18 11.42 6.73
N GLY A 566 17.50 11.44 5.58
CA GLY A 566 16.81 10.29 4.99
C GLY A 566 15.43 10.00 5.61
N LYS A 567 14.95 10.84 6.54
CA LYS A 567 13.71 10.67 7.33
C LYS A 567 12.59 11.64 6.94
N GLU A 568 12.92 12.60 6.09
CA GLU A 568 12.05 13.68 5.62
C GLU A 568 10.91 13.14 4.74
N ILE A 569 9.90 13.99 4.48
CA ILE A 569 8.69 13.62 3.74
C ILE A 569 9.04 13.13 2.31
N GLY A 570 9.94 13.83 1.61
CA GLY A 570 10.39 13.44 0.27
C GLY A 570 11.06 12.06 0.24
N HIS A 571 11.81 11.67 1.27
CA HIS A 571 12.38 10.32 1.36
C HIS A 571 11.33 9.23 1.60
N LYS A 572 10.32 9.48 2.44
CA LYS A 572 9.21 8.53 2.65
C LYS A 572 8.42 8.33 1.36
N LEU A 573 8.11 9.43 0.67
CA LEU A 573 7.37 9.44 -0.59
C LEU A 573 8.17 8.76 -1.71
N SER A 574 9.47 9.04 -1.82
CA SER A 574 10.39 8.39 -2.76
C SER A 574 10.38 6.88 -2.57
N ARG A 575 10.53 6.39 -1.33
CA ARG A 575 10.53 4.96 -1.03
C ARG A 575 9.19 4.29 -1.38
N GLN A 576 8.08 4.87 -0.93
CA GLN A 576 6.73 4.37 -1.22
C GLN A 576 6.43 4.26 -2.73
N LEU A 577 6.92 5.20 -3.54
CA LEU A 577 6.65 5.27 -4.99
C LEU A 577 7.64 4.51 -5.86
N LEU A 578 8.90 4.37 -5.44
CA LEU A 578 9.99 3.91 -6.29
C LEU A 578 10.52 2.51 -5.91
N GLU A 579 10.53 2.13 -4.62
CA GLU A 579 10.87 0.76 -4.21
C GLU A 579 9.81 -0.23 -4.69
N SER A 580 8.54 0.19 -4.66
CA SER A 580 7.37 -0.57 -5.12
C SER A 580 7.37 -0.91 -6.61
N ILE A 581 8.06 -0.11 -7.44
CA ILE A 581 8.27 -0.38 -8.88
C ILE A 581 9.69 -0.87 -9.19
N GLY A 582 10.44 -1.30 -8.17
CA GLY A 582 11.75 -1.94 -8.32
C GLY A 582 12.87 -1.00 -8.80
N MET A 583 12.81 0.30 -8.50
CA MET A 583 13.95 1.20 -8.73
C MET A 583 15.04 0.94 -7.69
N GLY A 584 16.31 0.96 -8.11
CA GLY A 584 17.43 0.67 -7.21
C GLY A 584 17.70 1.76 -6.17
N ASP A 585 18.15 1.36 -4.98
CA ASP A 585 18.30 2.18 -3.77
C ASP A 585 19.00 3.54 -3.98
N GLY A 586 20.04 3.58 -4.82
CA GLY A 586 20.76 4.82 -5.13
C GLY A 586 19.90 5.88 -5.86
N TYR A 587 18.99 5.42 -6.72
CA TYR A 587 18.01 6.27 -7.38
C TYR A 587 16.95 6.73 -6.37
N VAL A 588 16.41 5.81 -5.58
CA VAL A 588 15.40 6.08 -4.55
C VAL A 588 15.91 7.10 -3.51
N SER A 589 17.14 6.94 -3.04
CA SER A 589 17.77 7.82 -2.06
C SER A 589 17.95 9.24 -2.60
N THR A 590 18.53 9.39 -3.80
CA THR A 590 18.75 10.71 -4.41
C THR A 590 17.46 11.41 -4.83
N ARG A 591 16.40 10.66 -5.17
CA ARG A 591 15.06 11.23 -5.40
C ARG A 591 14.38 11.62 -4.11
N GLY A 592 14.72 10.98 -2.99
CA GLY A 592 14.33 11.42 -1.66
C GLY A 592 14.81 12.84 -1.36
N ASN A 593 16.11 13.12 -1.57
CA ASN A 593 16.67 14.46 -1.47
C ASN A 593 15.95 15.43 -2.41
N LEU A 594 15.83 15.08 -3.70
CA LEU A 594 15.23 15.92 -4.74
C LEU A 594 13.79 16.32 -4.41
N LEU A 595 12.96 15.37 -3.96
CA LEU A 595 11.58 15.63 -3.56
C LEU A 595 11.53 16.56 -2.34
N CYS A 596 12.48 16.46 -1.40
CA CYS A 596 12.56 17.39 -0.27
C CYS A 596 12.85 18.83 -0.71
N GLU A 597 13.71 19.05 -1.71
CA GLU A 597 13.90 20.38 -2.30
C GLU A 597 12.66 20.87 -3.05
N LEU A 598 12.03 20.01 -3.84
CA LEU A 598 10.79 20.38 -4.54
C LEU A 598 9.67 20.79 -3.58
N PHE A 599 9.59 20.15 -2.40
CA PHE A 599 8.67 20.54 -1.32
C PHE A 599 8.94 21.94 -0.73
N LYS A 600 10.16 22.49 -0.85
CA LYS A 600 10.46 23.88 -0.44
C LYS A 600 9.86 24.91 -1.40
N PHE A 601 9.83 24.59 -2.70
CA PHE A 601 9.30 25.48 -3.74
C PHE A 601 7.79 25.29 -3.98
N GLN A 602 7.26 24.12 -3.65
CA GLN A 602 5.85 23.76 -3.80
C GLN A 602 5.44 22.82 -2.67
N PRO A 603 4.74 23.30 -1.61
CA PRO A 603 4.40 22.46 -0.46
C PRO A 603 3.36 21.37 -0.77
N GLU A 604 2.61 21.46 -1.88
CA GLU A 604 1.57 20.48 -2.20
C GLU A 604 2.14 19.20 -2.84
N GLN A 605 1.93 18.06 -2.18
CA GLN A 605 2.42 16.74 -2.60
C GLN A 605 2.06 16.38 -4.05
N ASN A 606 0.81 16.58 -4.49
CA ASN A 606 0.41 16.21 -5.85
C ASN A 606 1.16 17.05 -6.89
N HIS A 607 1.33 18.36 -6.68
CA HIS A 607 2.12 19.20 -7.58
C HIS A 607 3.61 18.81 -7.61
N VAL A 608 4.23 18.49 -6.48
CA VAL A 608 5.60 17.96 -6.42
C VAL A 608 5.74 16.69 -7.27
N LEU A 609 4.78 15.77 -7.14
CA LEU A 609 4.76 14.53 -7.92
C LEU A 609 4.50 14.79 -9.41
N MET A 610 3.59 15.69 -9.78
CA MET A 610 3.40 16.10 -11.18
C MET A 610 4.70 16.63 -11.81
N ILE A 611 5.40 17.53 -11.12
CA ILE A 611 6.69 18.08 -11.55
C ILE A 611 7.71 16.95 -11.80
N TYR A 612 7.84 16.04 -10.84
CA TYR A 612 8.77 14.91 -10.91
C TYR A 612 8.42 13.91 -12.03
N ILE A 613 7.15 13.54 -12.18
CA ILE A 613 6.65 12.57 -13.16
C ILE A 613 6.80 13.10 -14.59
N ILE A 614 6.42 14.35 -14.84
CA ILE A 614 6.46 14.95 -16.19
C ILE A 614 7.90 15.13 -16.67
N THR A 615 8.80 15.56 -15.78
CA THR A 615 10.19 15.89 -16.13
C THR A 615 11.10 14.66 -16.27
N GLU A 616 10.83 13.57 -15.56
CA GLU A 616 11.73 12.41 -15.51
C GLU A 616 11.03 11.05 -15.46
N LEU A 617 10.22 10.76 -14.42
CA LEU A 617 9.87 9.37 -14.09
C LEU A 617 9.20 8.63 -15.26
N LYS A 618 8.29 9.29 -15.98
CA LYS A 618 7.58 8.66 -17.12
C LYS A 618 8.48 8.30 -18.32
N TRP A 619 9.67 8.88 -18.41
CA TRP A 619 10.63 8.68 -19.49
C TRP A 619 11.62 7.54 -19.20
N ILE A 620 11.92 7.29 -17.92
CA ILE A 620 12.87 6.25 -17.50
C ILE A 620 12.20 4.92 -17.15
N MET A 621 10.92 4.92 -16.76
CA MET A 621 10.19 3.67 -16.46
C MET A 621 10.01 2.82 -17.72
N ASN A 622 10.33 1.52 -17.61
CA ASN A 622 9.94 0.53 -18.61
C ASN A 622 8.43 0.24 -18.55
N ASN A 623 7.90 -0.56 -19.48
CA ASN A 623 6.45 -0.81 -19.57
C ASN A 623 5.89 -1.57 -18.35
N GLU A 624 6.64 -2.48 -17.75
CA GLU A 624 6.23 -3.23 -16.55
C GLU A 624 6.18 -2.29 -15.33
N GLN A 625 7.18 -1.43 -15.18
CA GLN A 625 7.23 -0.40 -14.14
C GLN A 625 6.11 0.64 -14.30
N LYS A 626 5.76 1.02 -15.53
CA LYS A 626 4.61 1.90 -15.80
C LYS A 626 3.31 1.27 -15.33
N GLN A 627 3.07 -0.01 -15.63
CA GLN A 627 1.88 -0.71 -15.17
C GLN A 627 1.85 -0.79 -13.63
N ALA A 628 2.95 -1.22 -13.00
CA ALA A 628 3.04 -1.28 -11.55
C ALA A 628 2.83 0.09 -10.87
N PHE A 629 3.28 1.17 -11.51
CA PHE A 629 3.06 2.54 -11.02
C PHE A 629 1.59 2.99 -11.19
N GLU A 630 0.93 2.67 -12.31
CA GLU A 630 -0.51 2.91 -12.50
C GLU A 630 -1.35 2.10 -11.50
N ASP A 631 -1.01 0.84 -11.26
CA ASP A 631 -1.70 -0.03 -10.30
C ASP A 631 -1.53 0.51 -8.87
N LEU A 632 -0.35 1.00 -8.51
CA LEU A 632 -0.08 1.62 -7.20
C LEU A 632 -0.91 2.90 -7.00
N LEU A 633 -0.93 3.81 -7.97
CA LEU A 633 -1.72 5.03 -7.89
C LEU A 633 -3.22 4.73 -7.85
N SER A 634 -3.68 3.76 -8.64
CA SER A 634 -5.08 3.32 -8.67
C SER A 634 -5.53 2.62 -7.38
N SER A 635 -4.61 1.96 -6.67
CA SER A 635 -4.88 1.28 -5.39
C SER A 635 -4.84 2.23 -4.18
N ASN A 636 -4.39 3.48 -4.35
CA ASN A 636 -4.16 4.45 -3.28
C ASN A 636 -4.79 5.81 -3.60
N THR A 637 -6.04 5.81 -4.08
CA THR A 637 -6.80 7.03 -4.46
C THR A 637 -6.97 8.04 -3.33
N ASP A 638 -6.90 7.60 -2.08
CA ASP A 638 -7.00 8.46 -0.90
C ASP A 638 -5.71 9.30 -0.65
N LEU A 639 -4.59 8.90 -1.27
CA LEU A 639 -3.26 9.52 -1.11
C LEU A 639 -2.76 10.23 -2.38
N PHE A 640 -3.27 9.86 -3.56
CA PHE A 640 -2.79 10.31 -4.85
C PHE A 640 -3.94 10.76 -5.75
N SER A 641 -3.83 11.94 -6.37
CA SER A 641 -4.90 12.43 -7.24
C SER A 641 -5.01 11.62 -8.54
N SER A 642 -6.23 11.50 -9.06
CA SER A 642 -6.52 10.86 -10.35
C SER A 642 -5.90 11.59 -11.55
N GLU A 643 -5.35 12.78 -11.36
CA GLU A 643 -4.59 13.51 -12.37
C GLU A 643 -3.19 12.93 -12.59
N LEU A 644 -2.56 12.35 -11.56
CA LEU A 644 -1.25 11.71 -11.69
C LEU A 644 -1.31 10.52 -12.67
N LEU A 645 -2.41 9.76 -12.67
CA LEU A 645 -2.68 8.68 -13.63
C LEU A 645 -2.76 9.19 -15.09
N LYS A 646 -3.26 10.40 -15.32
CA LYS A 646 -3.35 11.01 -16.67
C LYS A 646 -2.01 11.50 -17.23
N LEU A 647 -0.93 11.48 -16.42
CA LEU A 647 0.41 11.94 -16.84
C LEU A 647 1.34 10.81 -17.28
N ILE A 648 0.96 9.56 -16.99
CA ILE A 648 1.69 8.34 -17.31
C ILE A 648 1.20 7.73 -18.63
N ARG A 649 -0.13 7.81 -18.84
CA ARG A 649 -0.84 7.49 -20.09
C ARG A 649 -0.60 8.55 -21.16
#